data_AF-A0A7X7MFZ8-F1
#
_entry.id   AF-A0A7X7MFZ8-F1
#
_cell.length_a   1.000
_cell.length_b   1.000
_cell.length_c   1.000
_cell.angle_alpha   90.00
_cell.angle_beta   90.00
_cell.angle_gamma   90.00
#
_symmetry.space_group_name_H-M   'P 1'
#
loop_
_entity.id
_entity.type
_entity.pdbx_description
1 polymer ?
#
loop_
_entity_poly.entity_id
_entity_poly.type
_entity_poly.pdbx_seq_one_letter_code
_entity_poly.pdbx_strand_id
1 'polypeptide(L)'
;RSLNIDFLLGLVKRILPRRPGLRVVVSSATLDAGHFSDFFGGAPTLSIPGRLHPIEIRYREPGDDDPDLPRLIAQAVEELVSAGPGDILVFLPGERDIREAAAVLAGRRLPGAAIIPLMASLPVAEQQRAFQPAEGRRVILSTNVAETSVTLPGIRYVIDSGLARISRYVHRTQVQRLQVEAVSQASARQRAGRCGRVGPGICIRLYGEADYQRRDPYTDPEILRSSLAGVMLTMLDLGLGDITQFPFLDPPAPAMIREGLRELDELGAVHLPPDGGMPKLTPVGWQLAKMPVEPRLARMLLAGHREEALRDALTVVASLACDDPRRRPLEQQAEADRAHAAWQTPASDFAALLKLWRWWDDATRGASQQVARRLCREHFLSFAKMREWRDLREQLEKLCRRLGLAVESDRGGDDGLHRALLTGLLGRIGHRDPEAGDYRGARGLRFSVFPGSGLFKRQPEWLMAGELVDTSRLYAREAASIDPRWIEGLAGDRCKRSYHSPTWDAEHGFVRATERVTLFGLVIVEGRRCDYSRIEPAVCRDLFIRHGLVAGDFPRPPPLVRENLELLAAIRLREEKRRRQGQLLDEERLVAFFDGRLPPDINSADALRTWLRRAPRAETEALRLKPDEWMSDDDAAAGFPDTLRIGEARLPLTYRHAYGEDDDGITCTVTREEAHLLRRWPADWLVPGALPEKVQWMLGRLAASQRRVLGPMDEAVSRCLGRLRPGREPLAKALAGLLQETFGVRVADGLWPEAQMPPHLRVRFVVVDEKGTALAAGRDLESVLREAGVVEMAAAPAAGAEPWWQDGLVAWTCGSLPEQVDVGRAGWPLVNYPALQDQGASVSLRLFADPAQA
;
A
#
# COMPACT_ATOMS: atom_id res chain seq x y z
N ARG A 1 -37.70 -17.95 -15.58
CA ARG A 1 -37.71 -18.38 -14.16
C ARG A 1 -36.92 -17.35 -13.36
N SER A 2 -37.59 -16.59 -12.49
CA SER A 2 -36.96 -15.50 -11.71
C SER A 2 -36.48 -15.97 -10.36
N LEU A 3 -35.55 -15.24 -9.75
CA LEU A 3 -34.95 -15.57 -8.46
C LEU A 3 -36.00 -15.66 -7.34
N ASN A 4 -36.96 -14.73 -7.33
CA ASN A 4 -38.05 -14.72 -6.34
C ASN A 4 -38.96 -15.95 -6.44
N ILE A 5 -39.22 -16.45 -7.67
CA ILE A 5 -40.01 -17.66 -7.87
C ILE A 5 -39.26 -18.87 -7.32
N ASP A 6 -37.97 -19.01 -7.61
CA ASP A 6 -37.17 -20.15 -7.13
C ASP A 6 -37.07 -20.19 -5.60
N PHE A 7 -36.89 -19.01 -4.98
CA PHE A 7 -36.92 -18.89 -3.53
C PHE A 7 -38.28 -19.30 -2.94
N LEU A 8 -39.38 -18.83 -3.53
CA LEU A 8 -40.75 -19.19 -3.11
C LEU A 8 -41.02 -20.69 -3.26
N LEU A 9 -40.58 -21.32 -4.36
CA LEU A 9 -40.75 -22.76 -4.57
C LEU A 9 -40.06 -23.58 -3.48
N GLY A 10 -38.84 -23.19 -3.08
CA GLY A 10 -38.12 -23.85 -1.99
C GLY A 10 -38.80 -23.67 -0.63
N LEU A 11 -39.35 -22.47 -0.35
CA LEU A 11 -40.16 -22.23 0.85
C LEU A 11 -41.41 -23.12 0.88
N VAL A 12 -42.14 -23.13 -0.23
CA VAL A 12 -43.36 -23.95 -0.37
C VAL A 12 -43.06 -25.42 -0.19
N LYS A 13 -41.96 -25.94 -0.77
CA LYS A 13 -41.53 -27.33 -0.59
C LYS A 13 -41.29 -27.70 0.87
N ARG A 14 -40.74 -26.79 1.69
CA ARG A 14 -40.58 -27.00 3.14
C ARG A 14 -41.89 -26.87 3.93
N ILE A 15 -42.82 -26.03 3.47
CA ILE A 15 -44.10 -25.77 4.15
C ILE A 15 -45.12 -26.88 3.90
N LEU A 16 -45.16 -27.45 2.68
CA LEU A 16 -46.16 -28.45 2.29
C LEU A 16 -46.29 -29.63 3.28
N PRO A 17 -45.19 -30.27 3.75
CA PRO A 17 -45.28 -31.33 4.76
C PRO A 17 -45.87 -30.87 6.10
N ARG A 18 -45.71 -29.59 6.46
CA ARG A 18 -46.22 -29.01 7.72
C ARG A 18 -47.65 -28.47 7.59
N ARG A 19 -48.12 -28.24 6.35
CA ARG A 19 -49.43 -27.64 6.03
C ARG A 19 -50.13 -28.50 4.96
N PRO A 20 -50.62 -29.70 5.30
CA PRO A 20 -51.21 -30.62 4.33
C PRO A 20 -52.48 -30.08 3.65
N GLY A 21 -53.16 -29.12 4.25
CA GLY A 21 -54.31 -28.42 3.62
C GLY A 21 -53.93 -27.36 2.58
N LEU A 22 -52.66 -26.96 2.49
CA LEU A 22 -52.20 -26.01 1.49
C LEU A 22 -52.08 -26.70 0.13
N ARG A 23 -52.79 -26.19 -0.87
CA ARG A 23 -52.68 -26.63 -2.27
C ARG A 23 -51.82 -25.64 -3.05
N VAL A 24 -50.97 -26.16 -3.93
CA VAL A 24 -50.05 -25.36 -4.74
C VAL A 24 -50.27 -25.72 -6.19
N VAL A 25 -50.41 -24.71 -7.05
CA VAL A 25 -50.54 -24.86 -8.50
C VAL A 25 -49.42 -24.07 -9.14
N VAL A 26 -48.57 -24.75 -9.92
CA VAL A 26 -47.51 -24.11 -10.70
C VAL A 26 -47.92 -24.12 -12.16
N SER A 27 -48.15 -22.93 -12.73
CA SER A 27 -48.45 -22.77 -14.15
C SER A 27 -47.17 -22.42 -14.93
N SER A 28 -46.76 -23.28 -15.86
CA SER A 28 -45.64 -23.01 -16.78
C SER A 28 -46.14 -22.92 -18.22
N ALA A 29 -45.62 -21.95 -18.98
CA ALA A 29 -45.89 -21.81 -20.41
C ALA A 29 -44.96 -22.68 -21.28
N THR A 30 -43.96 -23.35 -20.69
CA THR A 30 -43.03 -24.25 -21.38
C THR A 30 -43.33 -25.71 -21.04
N LEU A 31 -42.94 -26.61 -21.93
CA LEU A 31 -43.08 -28.07 -21.78
C LEU A 31 -42.20 -28.68 -20.66
N ASP A 32 -41.50 -27.87 -19.88
CA ASP A 32 -40.64 -28.34 -18.76
C ASP A 32 -41.44 -28.54 -17.47
N ALA A 33 -42.60 -29.21 -17.55
CA ALA A 33 -43.38 -29.55 -16.37
C ALA A 33 -42.74 -30.69 -15.56
N GLY A 34 -41.87 -31.49 -16.20
CA GLY A 34 -41.15 -32.60 -15.58
C GLY A 34 -40.29 -32.16 -14.41
N HIS A 35 -39.42 -31.15 -14.59
CA HIS A 35 -38.58 -30.66 -13.49
C HIS A 35 -39.38 -30.18 -12.27
N PHE A 36 -40.50 -29.48 -12.48
CA PHE A 36 -41.37 -29.07 -11.37
C PHE A 36 -42.06 -30.26 -10.70
N SER A 37 -42.50 -31.24 -11.49
CA SER A 37 -43.09 -32.48 -10.99
C SER A 37 -42.11 -33.23 -10.08
N ASP A 38 -40.89 -33.47 -10.57
CA ASP A 38 -39.82 -34.15 -9.83
C ASP A 38 -39.45 -33.40 -8.55
N PHE A 39 -39.34 -32.07 -8.64
CA PHE A 39 -39.05 -31.23 -7.48
C PHE A 39 -40.11 -31.35 -6.38
N PHE A 40 -41.39 -31.52 -6.73
CA PHE A 40 -42.47 -31.75 -5.77
C PHE A 40 -42.80 -33.24 -5.55
N GLY A 41 -41.87 -34.16 -5.88
CA GLY A 41 -42.02 -35.58 -5.59
C GLY A 41 -43.00 -36.31 -6.51
N GLY A 42 -42.96 -35.99 -7.81
CA GLY A 42 -43.83 -36.58 -8.83
C GLY A 42 -45.23 -35.95 -8.87
N ALA A 43 -45.33 -34.64 -8.65
CA ALA A 43 -46.60 -33.94 -8.66
C ALA A 43 -47.31 -34.09 -10.03
N PRO A 44 -48.64 -34.32 -10.08
CA PRO A 44 -49.35 -34.52 -11.34
C PRO A 44 -49.18 -33.34 -12.30
N THR A 45 -48.79 -33.65 -13.53
CA THR A 45 -48.68 -32.65 -14.61
C THR A 45 -49.96 -32.64 -15.43
N LEU A 46 -50.56 -31.47 -15.60
CA LEU A 46 -51.68 -31.24 -16.51
C LEU A 46 -51.21 -30.41 -17.70
N SER A 47 -51.31 -30.97 -18.91
CA SER A 47 -51.03 -30.24 -20.15
C SER A 47 -52.33 -29.71 -20.75
N ILE A 48 -52.40 -28.39 -20.92
CA ILE A 48 -53.51 -27.73 -21.61
C ILE A 48 -52.98 -27.33 -22.99
N PRO A 49 -53.27 -28.10 -24.06
CA PRO A 49 -52.73 -27.83 -25.38
C PRO A 49 -53.26 -26.48 -25.89
N GLY A 50 -52.36 -25.59 -26.27
CA GLY A 50 -52.71 -24.40 -27.03
C GLY A 50 -53.12 -24.78 -28.45
N ARG A 51 -54.04 -24.01 -29.05
CA ARG A 51 -54.32 -24.10 -30.50
C ARG A 51 -53.23 -23.35 -31.26
N LEU A 52 -52.15 -24.04 -31.60
CA LEU A 52 -51.15 -23.53 -32.54
C LEU A 52 -51.39 -24.16 -33.90
N HIS A 53 -51.39 -23.34 -34.95
CA HIS A 53 -51.37 -23.81 -36.33
C HIS A 53 -49.97 -24.35 -36.68
N PRO A 54 -49.85 -25.20 -37.71
CA PRO A 54 -48.55 -25.73 -38.16
C PRO A 54 -47.54 -24.61 -38.48
N ILE A 55 -46.28 -24.81 -38.08
CA ILE A 55 -45.18 -23.88 -38.35
C ILE A 55 -44.12 -24.63 -39.15
N GLU A 56 -43.80 -24.12 -40.34
CA GLU A 56 -42.65 -24.59 -41.14
C GLU A 56 -41.37 -23.94 -40.61
N ILE A 57 -40.36 -24.75 -40.28
CA ILE A 57 -39.04 -24.26 -39.84
C ILE A 57 -38.06 -24.36 -41.02
N ARG A 58 -37.43 -23.24 -41.36
CA ARG A 58 -36.36 -23.17 -42.38
C ARG A 58 -35.06 -22.74 -41.73
N TYR A 59 -34.00 -23.51 -41.89
CA TYR A 59 -32.67 -23.13 -41.43
C TYR A 59 -31.86 -22.47 -42.56
N ARG A 60 -31.07 -21.46 -42.21
CA ARG A 60 -30.16 -20.73 -43.09
C ARG A 60 -28.83 -20.63 -42.39
N GLU A 61 -27.91 -21.53 -42.74
CA GLU A 61 -26.55 -21.46 -42.23
C GLU A 61 -25.83 -20.28 -42.91
N PRO A 62 -25.36 -19.28 -42.14
CA PRO A 62 -24.52 -18.23 -42.69
C PRO A 62 -23.21 -18.86 -43.22
N GLY A 63 -22.66 -18.31 -44.30
CA GLY A 63 -21.34 -18.75 -44.81
C GLY A 63 -20.20 -18.41 -43.84
N ASP A 64 -18.99 -18.91 -44.13
CA ASP A 64 -17.81 -18.74 -43.27
C ASP A 64 -17.27 -17.29 -43.17
N ASP A 65 -17.67 -16.40 -44.08
CA ASP A 65 -17.33 -14.97 -44.04
C ASP A 65 -18.28 -14.21 -43.10
N ASP A 66 -17.75 -13.26 -42.31
CA ASP A 66 -18.48 -12.42 -41.33
C ASP A 66 -19.89 -12.04 -41.83
N PRO A 67 -20.94 -12.74 -41.36
CA PRO A 67 -22.21 -12.71 -42.05
C PRO A 67 -22.92 -11.38 -41.80
N ASP A 68 -23.17 -10.65 -42.89
CA ASP A 68 -23.96 -9.41 -42.90
C ASP A 68 -25.42 -9.71 -42.51
N LEU A 69 -25.69 -9.70 -41.20
CA LEU A 69 -26.99 -9.99 -40.61
C LEU A 69 -28.12 -9.12 -41.21
N PRO A 70 -27.98 -7.79 -41.36
CA PRO A 70 -28.95 -6.97 -42.10
C PRO A 70 -29.29 -7.48 -43.50
N ARG A 71 -28.28 -7.93 -44.27
CA ARG A 71 -28.50 -8.48 -45.61
C ARG A 71 -29.20 -9.83 -45.58
N LEU A 72 -28.84 -10.72 -44.66
CA LEU A 72 -29.52 -12.01 -44.48
C LEU A 72 -30.99 -11.82 -44.10
N ILE A 73 -31.29 -10.84 -43.24
CA ILE A 73 -32.66 -10.46 -42.89
C ILE A 73 -33.42 -9.96 -44.11
N ALA A 74 -32.80 -9.10 -44.94
CA ALA A 74 -33.43 -8.61 -46.15
C ALA A 74 -33.79 -9.75 -47.13
N GLN A 75 -32.89 -10.69 -47.35
CA GLN A 75 -33.14 -11.87 -48.18
C GLN A 75 -34.28 -12.74 -47.62
N ALA A 76 -34.29 -12.99 -46.31
CA ALA A 76 -35.35 -13.74 -45.65
C ALA A 76 -36.71 -13.00 -45.72
N VAL A 77 -36.72 -11.66 -45.61
CA VAL A 77 -37.94 -10.86 -45.79
C VAL A 77 -38.46 -10.97 -47.22
N GLU A 78 -37.59 -10.88 -48.24
CA GLU A 78 -37.97 -11.03 -49.65
C GLU A 78 -38.61 -12.41 -49.91
N GLU A 79 -38.01 -13.49 -49.40
CA GLU A 79 -38.55 -14.86 -49.47
C GLU A 79 -39.97 -14.95 -48.86
N LEU A 80 -40.16 -14.38 -47.66
CA LEU A 80 -41.44 -14.42 -46.95
C LEU A 80 -42.50 -13.49 -47.55
N VAL A 81 -42.08 -12.43 -48.24
CA VAL A 81 -42.98 -11.58 -49.05
C VAL A 81 -43.56 -12.39 -50.20
N SER A 82 -42.74 -13.17 -50.90
CA SER A 82 -43.17 -14.05 -51.97
C SER A 82 -44.00 -15.26 -51.49
N ALA A 83 -43.86 -15.68 -50.22
CA ALA A 83 -44.56 -16.85 -49.69
C ALA A 83 -46.08 -16.67 -49.50
N GLY A 84 -46.57 -15.43 -49.37
CA GLY A 84 -48.01 -15.13 -49.19
C GLY A 84 -48.28 -14.03 -48.16
N PRO A 85 -49.55 -13.67 -47.88
CA PRO A 85 -49.91 -12.54 -47.02
C PRO A 85 -49.60 -12.78 -45.53
N GLY A 86 -49.48 -11.69 -44.78
CA GLY A 86 -49.27 -11.69 -43.33
C GLY A 86 -47.99 -11.00 -42.90
N ASP A 87 -47.93 -10.65 -41.61
CA ASP A 87 -46.85 -9.82 -41.08
C ASP A 87 -45.63 -10.66 -40.68
N ILE A 88 -44.48 -10.00 -40.73
CA ILE A 88 -43.16 -10.58 -40.44
C ILE A 88 -42.66 -10.01 -39.12
N LEU A 89 -42.28 -10.88 -38.19
CA LEU A 89 -41.60 -10.52 -36.94
C LEU A 89 -40.14 -10.97 -36.99
N VAL A 90 -39.21 -10.05 -36.80
CA VAL A 90 -37.76 -10.32 -36.83
C VAL A 90 -37.21 -10.16 -35.41
N PHE A 91 -36.52 -11.19 -34.90
CA PHE A 91 -35.84 -11.14 -33.61
C PHE A 91 -34.37 -10.77 -33.77
N LEU A 92 -33.93 -9.72 -33.07
CA LEU A 92 -32.59 -9.13 -33.13
C LEU A 92 -32.02 -8.89 -31.73
N PRO A 93 -30.69 -8.90 -31.55
CA PRO A 93 -30.08 -8.81 -30.23
C PRO A 93 -30.09 -7.41 -29.60
N GLY A 94 -30.19 -6.33 -30.38
CA GLY A 94 -30.17 -4.96 -29.85
C GLY A 94 -30.66 -3.87 -30.80
N GLU A 95 -30.64 -2.62 -30.30
CA GLU A 95 -31.09 -1.43 -31.03
C GLU A 95 -30.28 -1.16 -32.30
N ARG A 96 -28.96 -1.33 -32.22
CA ARG A 96 -28.05 -1.13 -33.36
C ARG A 96 -28.44 -2.06 -34.52
N ASP A 97 -28.62 -3.34 -34.22
CA ASP A 97 -28.99 -4.37 -35.21
C ASP A 97 -30.36 -4.09 -35.83
N ILE A 98 -31.32 -3.62 -35.02
CA ILE A 98 -32.65 -3.20 -35.50
C ILE A 98 -32.54 -2.04 -36.50
N ARG A 99 -31.71 -1.03 -36.20
CA ARG A 99 -31.55 0.13 -37.10
C ARG A 99 -30.83 -0.26 -38.39
N GLU A 100 -29.74 -1.03 -38.30
CA GLU A 100 -28.99 -1.48 -39.48
C GLU A 100 -29.88 -2.33 -40.40
N ALA A 101 -30.65 -3.27 -39.85
CA ALA A 101 -31.63 -4.04 -40.60
C ALA A 101 -32.73 -3.15 -41.21
N ALA A 102 -33.25 -2.17 -40.46
CA ALA A 102 -34.25 -1.23 -40.97
C ALA A 102 -33.75 -0.41 -42.16
N ALA A 103 -32.49 0.07 -42.11
CA ALA A 103 -31.88 0.86 -43.16
C ALA A 103 -31.72 0.04 -44.46
N VAL A 104 -31.24 -1.21 -44.34
CA VAL A 104 -31.11 -2.11 -45.50
C VAL A 104 -32.48 -2.43 -46.09
N LEU A 105 -33.48 -2.73 -45.26
CA LEU A 105 -34.85 -3.03 -45.71
C LEU A 105 -35.51 -1.82 -46.40
N ALA A 106 -35.27 -0.60 -45.92
CA ALA A 106 -35.76 0.63 -46.57
C ALA A 106 -35.18 0.79 -47.99
N GLY A 107 -33.92 0.41 -48.19
CA GLY A 107 -33.26 0.41 -49.50
C GLY A 107 -33.83 -0.60 -50.49
N ARG A 108 -34.48 -1.67 -50.03
CA ARG A 108 -35.04 -2.75 -50.88
C ARG A 108 -36.40 -2.44 -51.50
N ARG A 109 -37.03 -1.31 -51.17
CA ARG A 109 -38.35 -0.86 -51.71
C ARG A 109 -39.42 -1.97 -51.72
N LEU A 110 -39.65 -2.59 -50.56
CA LEU A 110 -40.69 -3.61 -50.37
C LEU A 110 -42.10 -3.01 -50.60
N PRO A 111 -42.87 -3.43 -51.62
CA PRO A 111 -44.14 -2.79 -51.96
C PRO A 111 -45.17 -2.90 -50.83
N GLY A 112 -45.66 -1.75 -50.35
CA GLY A 112 -46.70 -1.69 -49.32
C GLY A 112 -46.29 -2.22 -47.94
N ALA A 113 -45.00 -2.41 -47.67
CA ALA A 113 -44.53 -2.91 -46.38
C ALA A 113 -44.09 -1.76 -45.44
N ALA A 114 -44.61 -1.75 -44.22
CA ALA A 114 -44.20 -0.84 -43.15
C ALA A 114 -43.13 -1.50 -42.26
N ILE A 115 -41.95 -0.89 -42.18
CA ILE A 115 -40.87 -1.34 -41.29
C ILE A 115 -41.06 -0.68 -39.93
N ILE A 116 -41.23 -1.48 -38.87
CA ILE A 116 -41.61 -0.99 -37.53
C ILE A 116 -40.61 -1.53 -36.49
N PRO A 117 -39.80 -0.67 -35.84
CA PRO A 117 -38.95 -1.10 -34.73
C PRO A 117 -39.79 -1.34 -33.46
N LEU A 118 -39.42 -2.34 -32.66
CA LEU A 118 -40.05 -2.67 -31.37
C LEU A 118 -39.01 -3.08 -30.33
N MET A 119 -38.62 -2.16 -29.46
CA MET A 119 -37.71 -2.38 -28.35
C MET A 119 -38.18 -1.65 -27.09
N ALA A 120 -37.76 -2.13 -25.91
CA ALA A 120 -38.25 -1.64 -24.62
C ALA A 120 -37.94 -0.15 -24.38
N SER A 121 -36.87 0.37 -24.99
CA SER A 121 -36.45 1.77 -24.90
C SER A 121 -37.34 2.74 -25.69
N LEU A 122 -38.16 2.26 -26.63
CA LEU A 122 -38.99 3.14 -27.47
C LEU A 122 -40.11 3.81 -26.67
N PRO A 123 -40.54 5.02 -27.08
CA PRO A 123 -41.75 5.63 -26.54
C PRO A 123 -42.96 4.70 -26.70
N VAL A 124 -43.87 4.71 -25.71
CA VAL A 124 -45.10 3.88 -25.73
C VAL A 124 -45.89 4.07 -27.03
N ALA A 125 -46.01 5.31 -27.52
CA ALA A 125 -46.71 5.59 -28.78
C ALA A 125 -46.07 4.90 -29.99
N GLU A 126 -44.74 4.78 -30.03
CA GLU A 126 -44.04 4.07 -31.10
C GLU A 126 -44.16 2.57 -30.94
N GLN A 127 -44.07 2.04 -29.72
CA GLN A 127 -44.35 0.63 -29.46
C GLN A 127 -45.76 0.25 -29.91
N GLN A 128 -46.76 1.11 -29.67
CA GLN A 128 -48.15 0.89 -30.08
C GLN A 128 -48.32 0.75 -31.60
N ARG A 129 -47.43 1.32 -32.43
CA ARG A 129 -47.47 1.13 -33.89
C ARG A 129 -47.33 -0.34 -34.29
N ALA A 130 -46.58 -1.13 -33.52
CA ALA A 130 -46.45 -2.56 -33.76
C ALA A 130 -47.76 -3.34 -33.51
N PHE A 131 -48.70 -2.78 -32.75
CA PHE A 131 -49.98 -3.40 -32.44
C PHE A 131 -51.11 -2.94 -33.37
N GLN A 132 -51.01 -1.74 -33.91
CA GLN A 132 -52.02 -1.17 -34.80
C GLN A 132 -52.05 -1.88 -36.15
N PRO A 133 -53.25 -2.15 -36.73
CA PRO A 133 -53.37 -2.62 -38.10
C PRO A 133 -52.71 -1.63 -39.07
N ALA A 134 -52.10 -2.14 -40.14
CA ALA A 134 -51.59 -1.32 -41.24
C ALA A 134 -52.34 -1.69 -42.53
N GLU A 135 -52.43 -0.75 -43.48
CA GLU A 135 -53.05 -1.00 -44.80
C GLU A 135 -52.29 -2.02 -45.65
N GLY A 136 -51.01 -2.23 -45.34
CA GLY A 136 -50.15 -3.24 -45.96
C GLY A 136 -49.37 -4.06 -44.94
N ARG A 137 -48.37 -4.81 -45.39
CA ARG A 137 -47.60 -5.74 -44.54
C ARG A 137 -46.78 -4.99 -43.49
N ARG A 138 -46.71 -5.49 -42.27
CA ARG A 138 -45.79 -5.00 -41.24
C ARG A 138 -44.57 -5.92 -41.16
N VAL A 139 -43.38 -5.32 -41.17
CA VAL A 139 -42.12 -5.97 -40.86
C VAL A 139 -41.64 -5.39 -39.53
N ILE A 140 -41.89 -6.14 -38.45
CA ILE A 140 -41.64 -5.70 -37.08
C ILE A 140 -40.26 -6.20 -36.65
N LEU A 141 -39.32 -5.28 -36.41
CA LEU A 141 -37.95 -5.58 -35.98
C LEU A 141 -37.88 -5.45 -34.45
N SER A 142 -37.71 -6.57 -33.74
CA SER A 142 -37.85 -6.59 -32.27
C SER A 142 -36.71 -7.29 -31.55
N THR A 143 -36.49 -6.87 -30.30
CA THR A 143 -35.70 -7.63 -29.31
C THR A 143 -36.56 -8.73 -28.66
N ASN A 144 -36.12 -9.30 -27.54
CA ASN A 144 -36.88 -10.30 -26.78
C ASN A 144 -38.23 -9.78 -26.22
N VAL A 145 -38.55 -8.50 -26.37
CA VAL A 145 -39.85 -7.91 -25.98
C VAL A 145 -41.03 -8.67 -26.61
N ALA A 146 -40.89 -9.09 -27.87
CA ALA A 146 -41.94 -9.85 -28.56
C ALA A 146 -41.95 -11.37 -28.23
N GLU A 147 -40.92 -11.87 -27.52
CA GLU A 147 -40.75 -13.31 -27.25
C GLU A 147 -41.71 -13.85 -26.21
N THR A 148 -42.07 -13.05 -25.19
CA THR A 148 -42.92 -13.49 -24.06
C THR A 148 -43.98 -12.46 -23.73
N SER A 149 -43.58 -11.22 -23.46
CA SER A 149 -44.40 -10.18 -22.85
C SER A 149 -45.52 -9.62 -23.73
N VAL A 150 -45.49 -9.88 -25.04
CA VAL A 150 -46.35 -9.19 -26.00
C VAL A 150 -46.94 -10.13 -27.05
N THR A 151 -48.22 -9.94 -27.39
CA THR A 151 -48.92 -10.63 -28.48
C THR A 151 -49.18 -9.64 -29.62
N LEU A 152 -48.39 -9.72 -30.69
CA LEU A 152 -48.59 -8.92 -31.89
C LEU A 152 -49.66 -9.57 -32.78
N PRO A 153 -50.70 -8.85 -33.23
CA PRO A 153 -51.70 -9.39 -34.14
C PRO A 153 -51.08 -9.61 -35.54
N GLY A 154 -51.67 -10.46 -36.36
CA GLY A 154 -51.34 -10.57 -37.81
C GLY A 154 -50.01 -11.26 -38.16
N ILE A 155 -49.20 -11.66 -37.18
CA ILE A 155 -47.92 -12.34 -37.43
C ILE A 155 -48.17 -13.72 -38.06
N ARG A 156 -47.66 -13.91 -39.29
CA ARG A 156 -47.65 -15.18 -40.02
C ARG A 156 -46.25 -15.69 -40.29
N TYR A 157 -45.24 -14.82 -40.15
CA TYR A 157 -43.85 -15.18 -40.41
C TYR A 157 -42.92 -14.68 -39.32
N VAL A 158 -41.89 -15.45 -39.01
CA VAL A 158 -40.83 -15.09 -38.07
C VAL A 158 -39.48 -15.24 -38.73
N ILE A 159 -38.59 -14.28 -38.50
CA ILE A 159 -37.16 -14.41 -38.78
C ILE A 159 -36.44 -14.37 -37.43
N ASP A 160 -35.69 -15.41 -37.10
CA ASP A 160 -34.95 -15.53 -35.86
C ASP A 160 -33.45 -15.44 -36.14
N SER A 161 -32.82 -14.34 -35.69
CA SER A 161 -31.35 -14.21 -35.75
C SER A 161 -30.64 -15.26 -34.90
N GLY A 162 -31.35 -15.88 -33.95
CA GLY A 162 -30.77 -16.84 -33.01
C GLY A 162 -29.93 -16.19 -31.92
N LEU A 163 -29.88 -14.86 -31.85
CA LEU A 163 -29.09 -14.11 -30.88
C LEU A 163 -29.99 -13.36 -29.89
N ALA A 164 -29.47 -13.11 -28.69
CA ALA A 164 -30.07 -12.23 -27.70
C ALA A 164 -28.98 -11.57 -26.85
N ARG A 165 -29.25 -10.35 -26.38
CA ARG A 165 -28.42 -9.72 -25.36
C ARG A 165 -28.88 -10.19 -23.97
N ILE A 166 -28.01 -10.88 -23.25
CA ILE A 166 -28.28 -11.47 -21.94
C ILE A 166 -27.40 -10.78 -20.89
N SER A 167 -27.99 -10.43 -19.74
CA SER A 167 -27.25 -9.94 -18.58
C SER A 167 -26.76 -11.13 -17.76
N ARG A 168 -25.44 -11.19 -17.56
CA ARG A 168 -24.76 -12.16 -16.70
C ARG A 168 -23.98 -11.44 -15.60
N TYR A 169 -24.14 -11.92 -14.37
CA TYR A 169 -23.38 -11.43 -13.23
C TYR A 169 -22.10 -12.23 -13.02
N VAL A 170 -20.96 -11.55 -13.02
CA VAL A 170 -19.65 -12.18 -12.76
C VAL A 170 -19.35 -12.11 -11.27
N HIS A 171 -19.56 -13.22 -10.56
CA HIS A 171 -19.53 -13.26 -9.08
C HIS A 171 -18.21 -12.77 -8.47
N ARG A 172 -17.05 -13.16 -9.05
CA ARG A 172 -15.72 -12.81 -8.52
C ARG A 172 -15.46 -11.30 -8.51
N THR A 173 -15.95 -10.60 -9.54
CA THR A 173 -15.75 -9.16 -9.72
C THR A 173 -16.96 -8.35 -9.28
N GLN A 174 -18.10 -8.99 -9.05
CA GLN A 174 -19.40 -8.36 -8.76
C GLN A 174 -19.87 -7.40 -9.88
N VAL A 175 -19.51 -7.72 -11.14
CA VAL A 175 -19.79 -6.89 -12.32
C VAL A 175 -20.94 -7.49 -13.12
N GLN A 176 -21.82 -6.62 -13.63
CA GLN A 176 -22.80 -7.01 -14.63
C GLN A 176 -22.19 -6.92 -16.03
N ARG A 177 -22.36 -7.99 -16.80
CA ARG A 177 -21.88 -8.10 -18.17
C ARG A 177 -23.06 -8.28 -19.12
N LEU A 178 -23.12 -7.46 -20.16
CA LEU A 178 -24.13 -7.55 -21.20
C LEU A 178 -23.50 -8.16 -22.45
N GLN A 179 -23.73 -9.46 -22.66
CA GLN A 179 -23.18 -10.18 -23.82
C GLN A 179 -24.27 -10.52 -24.82
N VAL A 180 -23.91 -10.50 -26.10
CA VAL A 180 -24.74 -11.08 -27.16
C VAL A 180 -24.35 -12.56 -27.27
N GLU A 181 -25.34 -13.43 -27.06
CA GLU A 181 -25.16 -14.88 -27.03
C GLU A 181 -26.24 -15.57 -27.87
N ALA A 182 -26.02 -16.85 -28.20
CA ALA A 182 -27.02 -17.70 -28.84
C ALA A 182 -28.21 -17.96 -27.88
N VAL A 183 -29.44 -17.89 -28.39
CA VAL A 183 -30.61 -18.24 -27.61
C VAL A 183 -30.74 -19.75 -27.39
N SER A 184 -31.34 -20.14 -26.26
CA SER A 184 -31.67 -21.53 -25.97
C SER A 184 -32.70 -22.12 -26.95
N GLN A 185 -32.78 -23.45 -27.01
CA GLN A 185 -33.79 -24.13 -27.82
C GLN A 185 -35.21 -23.77 -27.40
N ALA A 186 -35.47 -23.59 -26.10
CA ALA A 186 -36.76 -23.13 -25.58
C ALA A 186 -37.11 -21.73 -26.09
N SER A 187 -36.19 -20.77 -26.04
CA SER A 187 -36.40 -19.42 -26.58
C SER A 187 -36.63 -19.44 -28.09
N ALA A 188 -35.83 -20.18 -28.86
CA ALA A 188 -36.03 -20.34 -30.30
C ALA A 188 -37.39 -20.97 -30.66
N ARG A 189 -37.88 -21.91 -29.86
CA ARG A 189 -39.25 -22.48 -30.00
C ARG A 189 -40.33 -21.45 -29.68
N GLN A 190 -40.16 -20.65 -28.63
CA GLN A 190 -41.11 -19.58 -28.29
C GLN A 190 -41.16 -18.48 -29.35
N ARG A 191 -40.01 -18.11 -29.93
CA ARG A 191 -39.90 -17.17 -31.05
C ARG A 191 -40.63 -17.70 -32.28
N ALA A 192 -40.37 -18.95 -32.68
CA ALA A 192 -41.08 -19.61 -33.77
C ALA A 192 -42.60 -19.69 -33.52
N GLY A 193 -43.02 -20.00 -32.30
CA GLY A 193 -44.43 -20.07 -31.89
C GLY A 193 -45.22 -18.77 -32.11
N ARG A 194 -44.57 -17.63 -32.35
CA ARG A 194 -45.23 -16.34 -32.61
C ARG A 194 -45.95 -16.30 -33.96
N CYS A 195 -45.50 -17.06 -34.97
CA CYS A 195 -46.19 -17.12 -36.27
C CYS A 195 -47.31 -18.18 -36.36
N GLY A 196 -47.42 -19.10 -35.40
CA GLY A 196 -48.44 -20.16 -35.39
C GLY A 196 -49.78 -19.78 -34.75
N ARG A 197 -50.00 -18.50 -34.42
CA ARG A 197 -51.17 -18.07 -33.62
C ARG A 197 -52.43 -17.77 -34.43
N VAL A 198 -52.27 -17.22 -35.63
CA VAL A 198 -53.38 -16.75 -36.48
C VAL A 198 -53.69 -17.76 -37.59
N GLY A 199 -52.68 -18.53 -38.01
CA GLY A 199 -52.77 -19.49 -39.10
C GLY A 199 -51.42 -20.17 -39.31
N PRO A 200 -51.30 -21.07 -40.32
CA PRO A 200 -50.03 -21.72 -40.64
C PRO A 200 -48.94 -20.68 -40.95
N GLY A 201 -47.76 -20.83 -40.38
CA GLY A 201 -46.69 -19.83 -40.47
C GLY A 201 -45.34 -20.41 -40.88
N ILE A 202 -44.40 -19.54 -41.26
CA ILE A 202 -43.02 -19.92 -41.58
C ILE A 202 -42.09 -19.22 -40.57
N CYS A 203 -41.15 -19.96 -39.99
CA CYS A 203 -40.07 -19.41 -39.19
C CYS A 203 -38.73 -19.69 -39.89
N ILE A 204 -38.04 -18.63 -40.32
CA ILE A 204 -36.69 -18.72 -40.86
C ILE A 204 -35.70 -18.46 -39.72
N ARG A 205 -34.81 -19.42 -39.45
CA ARG A 205 -33.71 -19.32 -38.51
C ARG A 205 -32.44 -18.99 -39.27
N LEU A 206 -31.77 -17.89 -38.92
CA LEU A 206 -30.53 -17.44 -39.57
C LEU A 206 -29.28 -18.14 -39.01
N TYR A 207 -29.45 -19.43 -38.68
CA TYR A 207 -28.42 -20.33 -38.18
C TYR A 207 -28.74 -21.75 -38.64
N GLY A 208 -27.72 -22.62 -38.68
CA GLY A 208 -27.87 -24.01 -39.12
C GLY A 208 -28.63 -24.89 -38.13
N GLU A 209 -29.17 -26.01 -38.62
CA GLU A 209 -29.87 -26.98 -37.76
C GLU A 209 -28.92 -27.66 -36.76
N ALA A 210 -27.69 -27.97 -37.19
CA ALA A 210 -26.67 -28.52 -36.30
C ALA A 210 -26.33 -27.56 -35.15
N ASP A 211 -26.27 -26.25 -35.42
CA ASP A 211 -26.11 -25.23 -34.38
C ASP A 211 -27.31 -25.24 -33.41
N TYR A 212 -28.54 -25.28 -33.93
CA TYR A 212 -29.74 -25.37 -33.09
C TYR A 212 -29.71 -26.55 -32.12
N GLN A 213 -29.32 -27.73 -32.59
CA GLN A 213 -29.30 -28.96 -31.78
C GLN A 213 -28.20 -28.94 -30.70
N ARG A 214 -27.12 -28.19 -30.91
CA ARG A 214 -26.02 -28.04 -29.93
C ARG A 214 -26.31 -27.00 -28.84
N ARG A 215 -27.28 -26.11 -29.04
CA ARG A 215 -27.65 -25.09 -28.04
C ARG A 215 -28.27 -25.70 -26.80
N ASP A 216 -28.13 -25.00 -25.68
CA ASP A 216 -28.74 -25.41 -24.43
C ASP A 216 -30.27 -25.52 -24.55
N PRO A 217 -30.90 -26.55 -23.95
CA PRO A 217 -32.36 -26.73 -24.02
C PRO A 217 -33.14 -25.54 -23.44
N TYR A 218 -32.62 -24.90 -22.39
CA TYR A 218 -33.24 -23.81 -21.65
C TYR A 218 -32.21 -22.73 -21.32
N THR A 219 -32.70 -21.50 -21.15
CA THR A 219 -31.87 -20.38 -20.66
C THR A 219 -31.64 -20.52 -19.16
N ASP A 220 -30.42 -20.26 -18.70
CA ASP A 220 -30.08 -20.28 -17.27
C ASP A 220 -31.08 -19.46 -16.43
N PRO A 221 -31.55 -20.01 -15.30
CA PRO A 221 -32.41 -19.26 -14.38
C PRO A 221 -31.67 -18.10 -13.76
N GLU A 222 -32.45 -17.11 -13.32
CA GLU A 222 -31.90 -15.91 -12.70
C GLU A 222 -31.03 -16.20 -11.46
N ILE A 223 -31.36 -17.24 -10.69
CA ILE A 223 -30.55 -17.67 -9.53
C ILE A 223 -29.11 -18.03 -9.88
N LEU A 224 -28.83 -18.45 -11.12
CA LEU A 224 -27.49 -18.80 -11.58
C LEU A 224 -26.76 -17.64 -12.27
N ARG A 225 -27.40 -16.48 -12.45
CA ARG A 225 -26.83 -15.36 -13.22
C ARG A 225 -27.01 -13.97 -12.60
N SER A 226 -27.48 -13.90 -11.35
CA SER A 226 -27.68 -12.66 -10.57
C SER A 226 -26.98 -12.74 -9.20
N SER A 227 -26.88 -11.61 -8.48
CA SER A 227 -26.38 -11.62 -7.09
C SER A 227 -27.38 -12.34 -6.17
N LEU A 228 -26.86 -13.11 -5.22
CA LEU A 228 -27.64 -13.83 -4.21
C LEU A 228 -27.77 -13.05 -2.89
N ALA A 229 -27.08 -11.92 -2.73
CA ALA A 229 -26.99 -11.21 -1.45
C ALA A 229 -28.39 -10.85 -0.88
N GLY A 230 -29.31 -10.39 -1.72
CA GLY A 230 -30.68 -10.06 -1.30
C GLY A 230 -31.44 -11.27 -0.73
N VAL A 231 -31.45 -12.38 -1.47
CA VAL A 231 -32.12 -13.62 -1.02
C VAL A 231 -31.47 -14.17 0.23
N MET A 232 -30.14 -14.15 0.31
CA MET A 232 -29.39 -14.62 1.47
C MET A 232 -29.69 -13.80 2.71
N LEU A 233 -29.81 -12.48 2.58
CA LEU A 233 -30.23 -11.59 3.67
C LEU A 233 -31.64 -11.95 4.16
N THR A 234 -32.59 -12.17 3.25
CA THR A 234 -33.95 -12.62 3.59
C THR A 234 -33.94 -14.00 4.25
N MET A 235 -33.11 -14.94 3.79
CA MET A 235 -32.99 -16.27 4.39
C MET A 235 -32.47 -16.23 5.82
N LEU A 236 -31.50 -15.35 6.10
CA LEU A 236 -30.95 -15.14 7.43
C LEU A 236 -31.98 -14.48 8.36
N ASP A 237 -32.74 -13.48 7.89
CA ASP A 237 -33.81 -12.81 8.66
C ASP A 237 -34.93 -13.78 9.04
N LEU A 238 -35.28 -14.69 8.12
CA LEU A 238 -36.30 -15.71 8.33
C LEU A 238 -35.79 -16.97 9.06
N GLY A 239 -34.49 -17.06 9.35
CA GLY A 239 -33.89 -18.22 10.03
C GLY A 239 -34.01 -19.53 9.24
N LEU A 240 -33.85 -19.49 7.91
CA LEU A 240 -34.06 -20.65 7.03
C LEU A 240 -32.88 -21.64 7.00
N GLY A 241 -31.87 -21.44 7.84
CA GLY A 241 -30.70 -22.32 7.96
C GLY A 241 -29.72 -22.15 6.80
N ASP A 242 -28.88 -23.17 6.60
CA ASP A 242 -27.86 -23.16 5.55
C ASP A 242 -28.51 -23.15 4.16
N ILE A 243 -28.10 -22.19 3.34
CA ILE A 243 -28.53 -22.03 1.95
C ILE A 243 -28.14 -23.23 1.08
N THR A 244 -27.02 -23.91 1.39
CA THR A 244 -26.61 -25.13 0.64
C THR A 244 -27.61 -26.28 0.82
N GLN A 245 -28.37 -26.27 1.92
CA GLN A 245 -29.41 -27.25 2.25
C GLN A 245 -30.82 -26.74 1.90
N PHE A 246 -30.93 -25.53 1.35
CA PHE A 246 -32.21 -24.99 0.95
C PHE A 246 -32.63 -25.64 -0.38
N PRO A 247 -33.88 -26.12 -0.50
CA PRO A 247 -34.30 -26.89 -1.66
C PRO A 247 -34.63 -25.94 -2.82
N PHE A 248 -33.62 -25.41 -3.49
CA PHE A 248 -33.81 -24.73 -4.77
C PHE A 248 -34.09 -25.76 -5.86
N LEU A 249 -34.85 -25.35 -6.89
CA LEU A 249 -35.04 -26.16 -8.09
C LEU A 249 -33.70 -26.38 -8.80
N ASP A 250 -32.93 -25.29 -8.92
CA ASP A 250 -31.59 -25.28 -9.48
C ASP A 250 -30.66 -24.64 -8.44
N PRO A 251 -29.93 -25.43 -7.65
CA PRO A 251 -29.12 -24.90 -6.56
C PRO A 251 -27.95 -24.06 -7.10
N PRO A 252 -27.69 -22.88 -6.48
CA PRO A 252 -26.55 -22.06 -6.88
C PRO A 252 -25.23 -22.75 -6.50
N ALA A 253 -24.19 -22.50 -7.29
CA ALA A 253 -22.87 -23.04 -7.02
C ALA A 253 -22.29 -22.48 -5.70
N PRO A 254 -21.47 -23.27 -4.95
CA PRO A 254 -20.89 -22.82 -3.68
C PRO A 254 -20.08 -21.51 -3.78
N ALA A 255 -19.45 -21.25 -4.93
CA ALA A 255 -18.74 -20.00 -5.16
C ALA A 255 -19.69 -18.78 -5.16
N MET A 256 -20.88 -18.90 -5.75
CA MET A 256 -21.89 -17.84 -5.77
C MET A 256 -22.39 -17.51 -4.36
N ILE A 257 -22.61 -18.55 -3.55
CA ILE A 257 -23.01 -18.42 -2.14
C ILE A 257 -21.94 -17.66 -1.36
N ARG A 258 -20.66 -18.04 -1.49
CA ARG A 258 -19.56 -17.35 -0.80
C ARG A 258 -19.44 -15.89 -1.20
N GLU A 259 -19.58 -15.57 -2.49
CA GLU A 259 -19.54 -14.18 -2.95
C GLU A 259 -20.75 -13.37 -2.47
N GLY A 260 -21.95 -13.96 -2.41
CA GLY A 260 -23.12 -13.32 -1.82
C GLY A 260 -22.96 -13.04 -0.32
N LEU A 261 -22.37 -13.97 0.44
CA LEU A 261 -22.00 -13.73 1.85
C LEU A 261 -20.95 -12.64 2.01
N ARG A 262 -19.93 -12.64 1.14
CA ARG A 262 -18.91 -11.59 1.14
C ARG A 262 -19.54 -10.24 0.86
N GLU A 263 -20.43 -10.13 -0.12
CA GLU A 263 -21.17 -8.89 -0.39
C GLU A 263 -21.97 -8.39 0.83
N LEU A 264 -22.63 -9.29 1.57
CA LEU A 264 -23.32 -8.93 2.81
C LEU A 264 -22.35 -8.51 3.92
N ASP A 265 -21.20 -9.17 4.04
CA ASP A 265 -20.14 -8.80 4.98
C ASP A 265 -19.56 -7.42 4.65
N GLU A 266 -19.33 -7.13 3.36
CA GLU A 266 -18.87 -5.83 2.86
C GLU A 266 -19.84 -4.68 3.19
N LEU A 267 -21.15 -4.95 3.20
CA LEU A 267 -22.16 -3.98 3.61
C LEU A 267 -22.29 -3.86 5.14
N GLY A 268 -21.66 -4.77 5.87
CA GLY A 268 -21.81 -4.93 7.31
C GLY A 268 -23.16 -5.45 7.73
N ALA A 269 -23.83 -6.21 6.85
CA ALA A 269 -25.07 -6.88 7.15
C ALA A 269 -24.86 -8.16 7.97
N VAL A 270 -23.73 -8.85 7.79
CA VAL A 270 -23.43 -10.10 8.48
C VAL A 270 -22.06 -10.07 9.14
N HIS A 271 -21.88 -10.90 10.16
CA HIS A 271 -20.59 -11.33 10.67
C HIS A 271 -20.32 -12.75 10.19
N LEU A 272 -19.19 -12.97 9.52
CA LEU A 272 -18.73 -14.27 9.05
C LEU A 272 -17.82 -14.90 10.12
N PRO A 273 -18.22 -16.03 10.73
CA PRO A 273 -17.40 -16.72 11.71
C PRO A 273 -16.06 -17.19 11.11
N PRO A 274 -14.92 -17.07 11.83
CA PRO A 274 -13.61 -17.53 11.34
C PRO A 274 -13.52 -19.03 11.06
N ASP A 275 -14.32 -19.82 11.76
CA ASP A 275 -14.40 -21.28 11.65
C ASP A 275 -15.31 -21.76 10.50
N GLY A 276 -15.90 -20.85 9.73
CA GLY A 276 -16.81 -21.17 8.64
C GLY A 276 -18.22 -21.56 9.11
N GLY A 277 -18.58 -21.28 10.37
CA GLY A 277 -19.93 -21.47 10.89
C GLY A 277 -21.00 -20.59 10.22
N MET A 278 -22.25 -20.74 10.66
CA MET A 278 -23.39 -20.00 10.11
C MET A 278 -23.22 -18.47 10.27
N PRO A 279 -23.40 -17.68 9.20
CA PRO A 279 -23.38 -16.23 9.26
C PRO A 279 -24.45 -15.69 10.24
N LYS A 280 -24.09 -14.63 10.97
CA LYS A 280 -25.03 -13.95 11.90
C LYS A 280 -25.32 -12.54 11.43
N LEU A 281 -26.59 -12.14 11.46
CA LEU A 281 -26.98 -10.77 11.14
C LEU A 281 -26.43 -9.80 12.19
N THR A 282 -25.87 -8.69 11.72
CA THR A 282 -25.52 -7.55 12.56
C THR A 282 -26.76 -6.69 12.83
N PRO A 283 -26.71 -5.70 13.75
CA PRO A 283 -27.80 -4.72 13.89
C PRO A 283 -28.14 -3.99 12.59
N VAL A 284 -27.13 -3.71 11.74
CA VAL A 284 -27.35 -3.15 10.41
C VAL A 284 -28.04 -4.17 9.51
N GLY A 285 -27.61 -5.44 9.50
CA GLY A 285 -28.24 -6.50 8.71
C GLY A 285 -29.72 -6.67 8.99
N TRP A 286 -30.12 -6.64 10.27
CA TRP A 286 -31.53 -6.69 10.66
C TRP A 286 -32.33 -5.52 10.07
N GLN A 287 -31.78 -4.30 10.09
CA GLN A 287 -32.45 -3.14 9.50
C GLN A 287 -32.54 -3.24 7.97
N LEU A 288 -31.48 -3.70 7.31
CA LEU A 288 -31.46 -3.91 5.85
C LEU A 288 -32.52 -4.92 5.42
N ALA A 289 -32.67 -6.03 6.15
CA ALA A 289 -33.63 -7.07 5.83
C ALA A 289 -35.10 -6.59 5.87
N LYS A 290 -35.40 -5.49 6.56
CA LYS A 290 -36.76 -4.89 6.59
C LYS A 290 -37.07 -4.00 5.39
N MET A 291 -36.10 -3.77 4.50
CA MET A 291 -36.28 -2.97 3.31
C MET A 291 -36.40 -3.87 2.06
N PRO A 292 -37.47 -3.76 1.25
CA PRO A 292 -37.69 -4.60 0.07
C PRO A 292 -36.93 -4.05 -1.15
N VAL A 293 -35.63 -3.79 -0.99
CA VAL A 293 -34.71 -3.34 -2.04
C VAL A 293 -33.40 -4.11 -1.96
N GLU A 294 -32.54 -3.95 -2.97
CA GLU A 294 -31.21 -4.54 -2.95
C GLU A 294 -30.44 -4.11 -1.69
N PRO A 295 -29.70 -5.01 -0.99
CA PRO A 295 -29.06 -4.69 0.29
C PRO A 295 -28.13 -3.47 0.24
N ARG A 296 -27.47 -3.22 -0.90
CA ARG A 296 -26.63 -2.04 -1.10
C ARG A 296 -27.43 -0.75 -1.03
N LEU A 297 -28.57 -0.70 -1.69
CA LEU A 297 -29.45 0.45 -1.72
C LEU A 297 -30.07 0.71 -0.34
N ALA A 298 -30.49 -0.34 0.36
CA ALA A 298 -30.93 -0.24 1.75
C ALA A 298 -29.82 0.33 2.66
N ARG A 299 -28.56 -0.07 2.43
CA ARG A 299 -27.40 0.42 3.20
C ARG A 299 -27.17 1.91 3.02
N MET A 300 -27.36 2.41 1.80
CA MET A 300 -27.27 3.84 1.49
C MET A 300 -28.38 4.65 2.18
N LEU A 301 -29.61 4.14 2.24
CA LEU A 301 -30.71 4.82 2.94
C LEU A 301 -30.47 4.88 4.45
N LEU A 302 -30.03 3.78 5.07
CA LEU A 302 -29.67 3.78 6.49
C LEU A 302 -28.51 4.73 6.80
N ALA A 303 -27.51 4.79 5.91
CA ALA A 303 -26.41 5.74 6.04
C ALA A 303 -26.87 7.18 5.82
N GLY A 304 -27.78 7.44 4.88
CA GLY A 304 -28.35 8.76 4.63
C GLY A 304 -29.02 9.35 5.86
N HIS A 305 -29.64 8.52 6.70
CA HIS A 305 -30.14 8.98 8.00
C HIS A 305 -29.01 9.45 8.93
N ARG A 306 -27.91 8.70 9.01
CA ARG A 306 -26.77 9.01 9.90
C ARG A 306 -25.95 10.21 9.42
N GLU A 307 -25.82 10.36 8.11
CA GLU A 307 -25.11 11.45 7.46
C GLU A 307 -25.98 12.69 7.25
N GLU A 308 -27.19 12.71 7.81
CA GLU A 308 -28.16 13.81 7.70
C GLU A 308 -28.45 14.23 6.24
N ALA A 309 -28.47 13.26 5.32
CA ALA A 309 -28.65 13.44 3.88
C ALA A 309 -29.73 12.52 3.28
N LEU A 310 -30.66 12.03 4.11
CA LEU A 310 -31.65 11.03 3.71
C LEU A 310 -32.60 11.52 2.60
N ARG A 311 -32.95 12.81 2.60
CA ARG A 311 -33.85 13.39 1.58
C ARG A 311 -33.30 13.23 0.17
N ASP A 312 -32.01 13.50 0.02
CA ASP A 312 -31.29 13.39 -1.25
C ASP A 312 -30.94 11.92 -1.55
N ALA A 313 -30.55 11.15 -0.53
CA ALA A 313 -30.28 9.72 -0.68
C ALA A 313 -31.51 8.94 -1.18
N LEU A 314 -32.72 9.26 -0.69
CA LEU A 314 -33.98 8.68 -1.18
C LEU A 314 -34.15 8.88 -2.68
N THR A 315 -33.86 10.10 -3.14
CA THR A 315 -34.00 10.48 -4.55
C THR A 315 -32.99 9.72 -5.42
N VAL A 316 -31.73 9.69 -5.00
CA VAL A 316 -30.67 8.97 -5.73
C VAL A 316 -30.91 7.46 -5.71
N VAL A 317 -31.18 6.87 -4.55
CA VAL A 317 -31.42 5.42 -4.42
C VAL A 317 -32.62 4.97 -5.25
N ALA A 318 -33.70 5.76 -5.27
CA ALA A 318 -34.84 5.47 -6.13
C ALA A 318 -34.48 5.54 -7.63
N SER A 319 -33.53 6.40 -8.01
CA SER A 319 -33.01 6.44 -9.39
C SER A 319 -32.20 5.20 -9.71
N LEU A 320 -31.33 4.75 -8.80
CA LEU A 320 -30.46 3.58 -9.00
C LEU A 320 -31.25 2.27 -9.06
N ALA A 321 -32.42 2.23 -8.43
CA ALA A 321 -33.32 1.08 -8.46
C ALA A 321 -34.22 1.03 -9.71
N CYS A 322 -34.24 2.08 -10.53
CA CYS A 322 -35.09 2.22 -11.71
C CYS A 322 -34.24 2.41 -12.97
N ASP A 323 -34.85 2.23 -14.14
CA ASP A 323 -34.18 2.57 -15.40
C ASP A 323 -33.99 4.09 -15.54
N ASP A 324 -32.84 4.49 -16.08
CA ASP A 324 -32.54 5.91 -16.37
C ASP A 324 -33.63 6.53 -17.26
N PRO A 325 -34.26 7.64 -16.83
CA PRO A 325 -35.32 8.29 -17.60
C PRO A 325 -34.79 9.02 -18.84
N ARG A 326 -33.49 9.31 -18.93
CA ARG A 326 -32.89 10.05 -20.05
C ARG A 326 -32.87 9.21 -21.32
N ARG A 327 -33.31 9.81 -22.41
CA ARG A 327 -33.29 9.22 -23.74
C ARG A 327 -32.23 9.90 -24.59
N ARG A 328 -31.47 9.12 -25.35
CA ARG A 328 -30.52 9.64 -26.35
C ARG A 328 -30.78 8.99 -27.70
N PRO A 329 -31.85 9.39 -28.42
CA PRO A 329 -32.12 8.86 -29.75
C PRO A 329 -30.94 9.13 -30.68
N LEU A 330 -30.53 8.13 -31.47
CA LEU A 330 -29.33 8.24 -32.32
C LEU A 330 -29.38 9.37 -33.35
N GLU A 331 -30.56 9.75 -33.84
CA GLU A 331 -30.75 10.87 -34.77
C GLU A 331 -30.71 12.25 -34.10
N GLN A 332 -30.91 12.30 -32.79
CA GLN A 332 -31.03 13.54 -32.00
C GLN A 332 -30.06 13.53 -30.80
N GLN A 333 -28.91 12.86 -30.95
CA GLN A 333 -27.94 12.74 -29.86
C GLN A 333 -27.41 14.11 -29.45
N ALA A 334 -27.08 14.97 -30.40
CA ALA A 334 -26.55 16.29 -30.11
C ALA A 334 -27.59 17.18 -29.37
N GLU A 335 -28.86 17.08 -29.71
CA GLU A 335 -29.97 17.78 -29.05
C GLU A 335 -30.20 17.23 -27.64
N ALA A 336 -30.25 15.90 -27.49
CA ALA A 336 -30.42 15.24 -26.19
C ALA A 336 -29.25 15.57 -25.26
N ASP A 337 -28.03 15.52 -25.77
CA ASP A 337 -26.82 15.84 -25.02
C ASP A 337 -26.82 17.29 -24.54
N ARG A 338 -27.23 18.24 -25.41
CA ARG A 338 -27.40 19.65 -25.04
C ARG A 338 -28.48 19.83 -23.97
N ALA A 339 -29.62 19.16 -24.10
CA ALA A 339 -30.69 19.22 -23.10
C ALA A 339 -30.23 18.66 -21.73
N HIS A 340 -29.50 17.54 -21.75
CA HIS A 340 -29.04 16.86 -20.54
C HIS A 340 -27.85 17.55 -19.87
N ALA A 341 -27.04 18.31 -20.63
CA ALA A 341 -25.91 19.07 -20.11
C ALA A 341 -26.32 20.06 -19.01
N ALA A 342 -27.56 20.56 -19.03
CA ALA A 342 -28.10 21.48 -18.03
C ALA A 342 -28.09 20.90 -16.60
N TRP A 343 -28.17 19.57 -16.46
CA TRP A 343 -28.16 18.91 -15.15
C TRP A 343 -26.80 18.33 -14.78
N GLN A 344 -25.87 18.22 -15.72
CA GLN A 344 -24.56 17.63 -15.45
C GLN A 344 -23.81 18.41 -14.35
N THR A 345 -23.00 17.69 -13.58
CA THR A 345 -22.06 18.31 -12.66
C THR A 345 -20.66 17.76 -12.91
N PRO A 346 -19.61 18.57 -12.74
CA PRO A 346 -18.24 18.15 -13.01
C PRO A 346 -17.65 17.24 -11.92
N ALA A 347 -18.39 16.99 -10.83
CA ALA A 347 -17.92 16.25 -9.66
C ALA A 347 -18.77 15.04 -9.31
N SER A 348 -20.05 14.99 -9.71
CA SER A 348 -20.97 13.92 -9.31
C SER A 348 -22.16 13.74 -10.27
N ASP A 349 -22.27 12.57 -10.87
CA ASP A 349 -23.47 12.17 -11.60
C ASP A 349 -24.67 11.98 -10.67
N PHE A 350 -24.46 11.65 -9.38
CA PHE A 350 -25.54 11.60 -8.39
C PHE A 350 -26.13 12.99 -8.13
N ALA A 351 -25.28 14.02 -8.01
CA ALA A 351 -25.74 15.41 -7.93
C ALA A 351 -26.47 15.84 -9.22
N ALA A 352 -26.07 15.30 -10.37
CA ALA A 352 -26.78 15.54 -11.63
C ALA A 352 -28.19 14.92 -11.63
N LEU A 353 -28.36 13.73 -11.05
CA LEU A 353 -29.68 13.13 -10.83
C LEU A 353 -30.54 13.98 -9.89
N LEU A 354 -29.98 14.53 -8.81
CA LEU A 354 -30.70 15.45 -7.94
C LEU A 354 -31.15 16.73 -8.65
N LYS A 355 -30.28 17.32 -9.49
CA LYS A 355 -30.64 18.49 -10.29
C LYS A 355 -31.78 18.18 -11.26
N LEU A 356 -31.72 17.05 -11.95
CA LEU A 356 -32.79 16.58 -12.84
C LEU A 356 -34.10 16.39 -12.06
N TRP A 357 -34.04 15.69 -10.93
CA TRP A 357 -35.20 15.44 -10.08
C TRP A 357 -35.85 16.73 -9.60
N ARG A 358 -35.07 17.65 -9.00
CA ARG A 358 -35.58 18.92 -8.47
C ARG A 358 -36.21 19.77 -9.57
N TRP A 359 -35.54 19.89 -10.72
CA TRP A 359 -36.07 20.60 -11.89
C TRP A 359 -37.42 20.01 -12.34
N TRP A 360 -37.52 18.69 -12.45
CA TRP A 360 -38.75 18.04 -12.91
C TRP A 360 -39.86 18.13 -11.88
N ASP A 361 -39.56 17.91 -10.59
CA ASP A 361 -40.53 17.99 -9.51
C ASP A 361 -41.09 19.40 -9.40
N ASP A 362 -40.25 20.43 -9.37
CA ASP A 362 -40.68 21.82 -9.30
C ASP A 362 -41.52 22.23 -10.53
N ALA A 363 -41.12 21.80 -11.74
CA ALA A 363 -41.84 22.10 -12.96
C ALA A 363 -43.17 21.34 -13.13
N THR A 364 -43.37 20.25 -12.38
CA THR A 364 -44.56 19.40 -12.50
C THR A 364 -45.43 19.37 -11.24
N ARG A 365 -45.00 20.01 -10.16
CA ARG A 365 -45.76 20.12 -8.90
C ARG A 365 -47.09 20.84 -9.14
N GLY A 366 -48.19 20.13 -8.90
CA GLY A 366 -49.55 20.65 -9.16
C GLY A 366 -49.91 20.81 -10.65
N ALA A 367 -49.02 20.43 -11.58
CA ALA A 367 -49.27 20.52 -13.01
C ALA A 367 -50.13 19.35 -13.52
N SER A 368 -50.82 19.54 -14.65
CA SER A 368 -51.53 18.46 -15.33
C SER A 368 -50.55 17.44 -15.94
N GLN A 369 -50.99 16.19 -16.10
CA GLN A 369 -50.16 15.15 -16.75
C GLN A 369 -49.74 15.54 -18.18
N GLN A 370 -50.54 16.34 -18.87
CA GLN A 370 -50.21 16.80 -20.23
C GLN A 370 -48.99 17.73 -20.23
N VAL A 371 -48.89 18.63 -19.25
CA VAL A 371 -47.72 19.50 -19.08
C VAL A 371 -46.48 18.68 -18.79
N ALA A 372 -46.55 17.74 -17.84
CA ALA A 372 -45.43 16.87 -17.50
C ALA A 372 -44.95 16.01 -18.69
N ARG A 373 -45.88 15.47 -19.50
CA ARG A 373 -45.54 14.73 -20.73
C ARG A 373 -44.86 15.61 -21.78
N ARG A 374 -45.36 16.84 -21.97
CA ARG A 374 -44.75 17.81 -22.89
C ARG A 374 -43.32 18.14 -22.47
N LEU A 375 -43.12 18.46 -21.20
CA LEU A 375 -41.80 18.77 -20.63
C LEU A 375 -40.81 17.61 -20.80
N CYS A 376 -41.26 16.38 -20.52
CA CYS A 376 -40.42 15.20 -20.73
C CYS A 376 -40.01 15.05 -22.20
N ARG A 377 -40.93 15.28 -23.14
CA ARG A 377 -40.64 15.19 -24.58
C ARG A 377 -39.63 16.24 -25.03
N GLU A 378 -39.79 17.49 -24.60
CA GLU A 378 -38.91 18.62 -24.96
C GLU A 378 -37.48 18.43 -24.45
N HIS A 379 -37.30 17.71 -23.33
CA HIS A 379 -36.01 17.48 -22.69
C HIS A 379 -35.47 16.04 -22.86
N PHE A 380 -36.00 15.28 -23.81
CA PHE A 380 -35.56 13.90 -24.09
C PHE A 380 -35.60 13.00 -22.85
N LEU A 381 -36.71 13.04 -22.11
CA LEU A 381 -36.99 12.20 -20.95
C LEU A 381 -38.18 11.27 -21.20
N SER A 382 -38.14 10.10 -20.57
CA SER A 382 -39.25 9.16 -20.54
C SER A 382 -40.22 9.51 -19.41
N PHE A 383 -41.41 10.03 -19.75
CA PHE A 383 -42.45 10.34 -18.75
C PHE A 383 -42.81 9.12 -17.88
N ALA A 384 -42.87 7.92 -18.47
CA ALA A 384 -43.17 6.70 -17.73
C ALA A 384 -42.10 6.37 -16.68
N LYS A 385 -40.80 6.55 -17.02
CA LYS A 385 -39.68 6.32 -16.10
C LYS A 385 -39.54 7.42 -15.04
N MET A 386 -39.83 8.67 -15.39
CA MET A 386 -39.93 9.75 -14.39
C MET A 386 -41.02 9.47 -13.36
N ARG A 387 -42.18 8.98 -13.81
CA ARG A 387 -43.26 8.58 -12.90
C ARG A 387 -42.86 7.38 -12.03
N GLU A 388 -42.26 6.35 -12.63
CA GLU A 388 -41.74 5.18 -11.91
C GLU A 388 -40.74 5.59 -10.81
N TRP A 389 -39.80 6.48 -11.15
CA TRP A 389 -38.85 7.05 -10.18
C TRP A 389 -39.57 7.77 -9.04
N ARG A 390 -40.58 8.61 -9.33
CA ARG A 390 -41.39 9.27 -8.29
C ARG A 390 -42.13 8.28 -7.39
N ASP A 391 -42.83 7.34 -8.00
CA ASP A 391 -43.64 6.37 -7.28
C ASP A 391 -42.74 5.51 -6.35
N LEU A 392 -41.55 5.10 -6.83
CA LEU A 392 -40.59 4.38 -6.00
C LEU A 392 -40.00 5.24 -4.88
N ARG A 393 -39.61 6.49 -5.17
CA ARG A 393 -39.11 7.43 -4.15
C ARG A 393 -40.13 7.61 -3.03
N GLU A 394 -41.40 7.81 -3.36
CA GLU A 394 -42.50 7.93 -2.38
C GLU A 394 -42.70 6.65 -1.55
N GLN A 395 -42.57 5.46 -2.17
CA GLN A 395 -42.64 4.19 -1.46
C GLN A 395 -41.49 4.03 -0.46
N LEU A 396 -40.26 4.36 -0.87
CA LEU A 396 -39.07 4.32 -0.01
C LEU A 396 -39.16 5.34 1.12
N GLU A 397 -39.68 6.54 0.85
CA GLU A 397 -39.91 7.56 1.86
C GLU A 397 -40.89 7.09 2.93
N LYS A 398 -42.05 6.53 2.53
CA LYS A 398 -43.03 5.94 3.45
C LYS A 398 -42.43 4.81 4.29
N LEU A 399 -41.63 3.96 3.68
CA LEU A 399 -40.90 2.89 4.37
C LEU A 399 -39.92 3.45 5.40
N CYS A 400 -39.10 4.43 5.02
CA CYS A 400 -38.12 5.05 5.92
C CYS A 400 -38.80 5.76 7.09
N ARG A 401 -39.93 6.45 6.87
CA ARG A 401 -40.75 7.03 7.95
C ARG A 401 -41.24 5.96 8.93
N ARG A 402 -41.74 4.82 8.43
CA ARG A 402 -42.20 3.70 9.27
C ARG A 402 -41.07 3.10 10.12
N LEU A 403 -39.83 3.16 9.62
CA LEU A 403 -38.63 2.71 10.34
C LEU A 403 -38.05 3.79 11.29
N GLY A 404 -38.70 4.95 11.41
CA GLY A 404 -38.26 6.04 12.29
C GLY A 404 -37.09 6.86 11.77
N LEU A 405 -36.80 6.82 10.46
CA LEU A 405 -35.68 7.55 9.85
C LEU A 405 -36.09 8.99 9.50
N ALA A 406 -35.14 9.93 9.62
CA ALA A 406 -35.35 11.36 9.39
C ALA A 406 -35.36 11.73 7.89
N VAL A 407 -36.48 11.46 7.20
CA VAL A 407 -36.58 11.57 5.73
C VAL A 407 -36.46 12.99 5.16
N GLU A 408 -36.68 14.03 5.95
CA GLU A 408 -36.57 15.43 5.53
C GLU A 408 -35.15 16.00 5.71
N SER A 409 -34.22 15.20 6.22
CA SER A 409 -32.86 15.66 6.54
C SER A 409 -32.02 15.86 5.27
N ASP A 410 -31.49 17.07 5.10
CA ASP A 410 -30.55 17.48 4.05
C ASP A 410 -29.36 18.31 4.57
N ARG A 411 -29.16 18.34 5.90
CA ARG A 411 -28.09 19.12 6.57
C ARG A 411 -26.68 18.63 6.20
N GLY A 412 -26.54 17.37 5.84
CA GLY A 412 -25.27 16.77 5.42
C GLY A 412 -24.77 17.24 4.05
N GLY A 413 -25.63 17.86 3.23
CA GLY A 413 -25.28 18.33 1.89
C GLY A 413 -24.74 17.23 0.96
N ASP A 414 -23.98 17.65 -0.06
CA ASP A 414 -23.41 16.73 -1.06
C ASP A 414 -22.40 15.74 -0.45
N ASP A 415 -21.58 16.18 0.51
CA ASP A 415 -20.60 15.31 1.16
C ASP A 415 -21.28 14.24 2.02
N GLY A 416 -22.33 14.61 2.77
CA GLY A 416 -23.13 13.66 3.55
C GLY A 416 -23.83 12.64 2.64
N LEU A 417 -24.37 13.08 1.50
CA LEU A 417 -24.91 12.19 0.48
C LEU A 417 -23.83 11.24 -0.04
N HIS A 418 -22.64 11.72 -0.42
CA HIS A 418 -21.61 10.87 -0.98
C HIS A 418 -21.07 9.87 0.03
N ARG A 419 -20.88 10.26 1.30
CA ARG A 419 -20.55 9.33 2.39
C ARG A 419 -21.63 8.27 2.57
N ALA A 420 -22.91 8.66 2.51
CA ALA A 420 -24.02 7.72 2.60
C ALA A 420 -24.02 6.71 1.45
N LEU A 421 -23.91 7.17 0.20
CA LEU A 421 -23.83 6.32 -0.99
C LEU A 421 -22.62 5.38 -0.94
N LEU A 422 -21.47 5.90 -0.51
CA LEU A 422 -20.21 5.16 -0.42
C LEU A 422 -20.34 3.93 0.47
N THR A 423 -21.18 3.94 1.52
CA THR A 423 -21.41 2.74 2.36
C THR A 423 -21.99 1.52 1.60
N GLY A 424 -22.76 1.74 0.53
CA GLY A 424 -23.24 0.68 -0.34
C GLY A 424 -22.31 0.38 -1.54
N LEU A 425 -21.37 1.30 -1.82
CA LEU A 425 -20.50 1.31 -2.99
C LEU A 425 -19.01 1.10 -2.67
N LEU A 426 -18.64 0.66 -1.46
CA LEU A 426 -17.24 0.41 -1.08
C LEU A 426 -16.50 -0.54 -2.04
N GLY A 427 -17.21 -1.48 -2.67
CA GLY A 427 -16.67 -2.39 -3.69
C GLY A 427 -16.60 -1.80 -5.10
N ARG A 428 -17.08 -0.57 -5.31
CA ARG A 428 -17.17 0.14 -6.60
C ARG A 428 -16.39 1.47 -6.58
N ILE A 429 -15.31 1.52 -5.80
CA ILE A 429 -14.37 2.65 -5.78
C ILE A 429 -13.21 2.41 -6.75
N GLY A 430 -12.57 3.49 -7.19
CA GLY A 430 -11.35 3.42 -7.97
C GLY A 430 -10.38 4.57 -7.70
N HIS A 431 -9.09 4.25 -7.79
CA HIS A 431 -7.97 5.18 -7.77
C HIS A 431 -7.39 5.31 -9.18
N ARG A 432 -7.27 6.54 -9.66
CA ARG A 432 -6.79 6.82 -11.01
C ARG A 432 -5.34 6.38 -11.18
N ASP A 433 -5.07 5.66 -12.26
CA ASP A 433 -3.72 5.33 -12.69
C ASP A 433 -3.26 6.40 -13.69
N PRO A 434 -2.30 7.26 -13.33
CA PRO A 434 -1.88 8.35 -14.21
C PRO A 434 -1.17 7.87 -15.48
N GLU A 435 -0.55 6.69 -15.46
CA GLU A 435 0.16 6.13 -16.62
C GLU A 435 -0.79 5.48 -17.61
N ALA A 436 -1.71 4.65 -17.12
CA ALA A 436 -2.65 3.94 -17.98
C ALA A 436 -3.90 4.76 -18.36
N GLY A 437 -4.22 5.82 -17.60
CA GLY A 437 -5.37 6.68 -17.85
C GLY A 437 -6.73 6.07 -17.50
N ASP A 438 -6.77 4.91 -16.86
CA ASP A 438 -7.95 4.25 -16.31
C ASP A 438 -7.91 4.24 -14.76
N TYR A 439 -8.83 3.53 -14.10
CA TYR A 439 -8.93 3.45 -12.66
C TYR A 439 -8.65 2.04 -12.17
N ARG A 440 -7.79 1.92 -11.16
CA ARG A 440 -7.59 0.71 -10.38
C ARG A 440 -8.69 0.62 -9.33
N GLY A 441 -9.51 -0.42 -9.42
CA GLY A 441 -10.65 -0.67 -8.56
C GLY A 441 -10.42 -1.80 -7.55
N ALA A 442 -11.42 -1.98 -6.68
CA ALA A 442 -11.45 -3.11 -5.75
C ALA A 442 -11.27 -4.44 -6.48
N ARG A 443 -10.63 -5.41 -5.82
CA ARG A 443 -10.41 -6.79 -6.33
C ARG A 443 -9.58 -6.84 -7.62
N GLY A 444 -8.73 -5.85 -7.85
CA GLY A 444 -7.84 -5.78 -9.01
C GLY A 444 -8.57 -5.39 -10.31
N LEU A 445 -9.79 -4.86 -10.21
CA LEU A 445 -10.52 -4.35 -11.37
C LEU A 445 -9.79 -3.18 -12.01
N ARG A 446 -9.94 -3.04 -13.34
CA ARG A 446 -9.58 -1.83 -14.07
C ARG A 446 -10.78 -1.35 -14.86
N PHE A 447 -11.11 -0.06 -14.77
CA PHE A 447 -12.27 0.49 -15.44
C PHE A 447 -12.06 1.94 -15.87
N SER A 448 -12.86 2.39 -16.84
CA SER A 448 -12.86 3.78 -17.32
C SER A 448 -14.16 4.49 -16.95
N VAL A 449 -14.15 5.81 -16.79
CA VAL A 449 -15.38 6.60 -16.64
C VAL A 449 -16.20 6.52 -17.94
N PHE A 450 -17.50 6.28 -17.83
CA PHE A 450 -18.40 6.25 -18.99
C PHE A 450 -18.42 7.62 -19.71
N PRO A 451 -18.34 7.69 -21.06
CA PRO A 451 -18.29 8.96 -21.80
C PRO A 451 -19.45 9.92 -21.53
N GLY A 452 -20.63 9.41 -21.17
CA GLY A 452 -21.79 10.23 -20.83
C GLY A 452 -21.77 10.86 -19.43
N SER A 453 -20.77 10.52 -18.60
CA SER A 453 -20.61 11.07 -17.24
C SER A 453 -20.08 12.50 -17.26
N GLY A 454 -20.52 13.33 -16.31
CA GLY A 454 -19.96 14.67 -16.09
C GLY A 454 -18.48 14.65 -15.69
N LEU A 455 -17.98 13.50 -15.21
CA LEU A 455 -16.60 13.31 -14.78
C LEU A 455 -15.66 12.87 -15.92
N PHE A 456 -16.18 12.56 -17.11
CA PHE A 456 -15.38 11.96 -18.19
C PHE A 456 -14.15 12.80 -18.58
N LYS A 457 -14.28 14.13 -18.54
CA LYS A 457 -13.18 15.08 -18.83
C LYS A 457 -12.28 15.35 -17.62
N ARG A 458 -12.86 15.47 -16.41
CA ARG A 458 -12.11 15.86 -15.19
C ARG A 458 -11.30 14.71 -14.62
N GLN A 459 -11.86 13.51 -14.61
CA GLN A 459 -11.27 12.28 -14.09
C GLN A 459 -10.55 12.47 -12.74
N PRO A 460 -11.28 12.60 -11.61
CA PRO A 460 -10.68 12.83 -10.30
C PRO A 460 -9.76 11.69 -9.87
N GLU A 461 -8.87 11.94 -8.92
CA GLU A 461 -7.94 10.92 -8.41
C GLU A 461 -8.68 9.73 -7.79
N TRP A 462 -9.72 10.00 -7.01
CA TRP A 462 -10.58 8.98 -6.41
C TRP A 462 -12.03 9.18 -6.84
N LEU A 463 -12.69 8.08 -7.19
CA LEU A 463 -14.11 8.08 -7.47
C LEU A 463 -14.82 6.85 -6.92
N MET A 464 -16.14 6.97 -6.77
CA MET A 464 -17.08 5.86 -6.64
C MET A 464 -17.98 5.77 -7.87
N ALA A 465 -18.43 4.57 -8.21
CA ALA A 465 -19.36 4.31 -9.30
C ALA A 465 -20.66 3.71 -8.76
N GLY A 466 -21.80 4.23 -9.23
CA GLY A 466 -23.12 3.64 -8.98
C GLY A 466 -23.18 2.24 -9.56
N GLU A 467 -22.67 2.03 -10.77
CA GLU A 467 -22.57 0.73 -11.42
C GLU A 467 -21.25 0.53 -12.18
N LEU A 468 -20.81 -0.73 -12.26
CA LEU A 468 -19.72 -1.18 -13.13
C LEU A 468 -20.29 -2.13 -14.17
N VAL A 469 -20.27 -1.72 -15.44
CA VAL A 469 -20.89 -2.46 -16.55
C VAL A 469 -19.83 -2.80 -17.60
N ASP A 470 -19.69 -4.09 -17.90
CA ASP A 470 -18.77 -4.57 -18.94
C ASP A 470 -19.49 -4.67 -20.29
N THR A 471 -18.99 -3.91 -21.27
CA THR A 471 -19.49 -3.86 -22.65
C THR A 471 -18.34 -4.09 -23.64
N SER A 472 -17.71 -3.04 -24.16
CA SER A 472 -16.43 -3.13 -24.89
C SER A 472 -15.22 -3.12 -23.96
N ARG A 473 -15.37 -2.44 -22.83
CA ARG A 473 -14.51 -2.50 -21.64
C ARG A 473 -15.39 -2.25 -20.42
N LEU A 474 -14.80 -2.38 -19.24
CA LEU A 474 -15.48 -2.08 -17.99
C LEU A 474 -15.63 -0.56 -17.83
N TYR A 475 -16.88 -0.09 -17.74
CA TYR A 475 -17.19 1.32 -17.53
C TYR A 475 -17.84 1.55 -16.16
N ALA A 476 -17.39 2.62 -15.50
CA ALA A 476 -18.07 3.22 -14.36
C ALA A 476 -19.19 4.13 -14.84
N ARG A 477 -20.42 3.82 -14.43
CA ARG A 477 -21.61 4.65 -14.64
C ARG A 477 -22.03 5.27 -13.31
N GLU A 478 -22.67 6.42 -13.38
CA GLU A 478 -23.08 7.22 -12.21
C GLU A 478 -21.88 7.46 -11.28
N ALA A 479 -20.86 8.13 -11.81
CA ALA A 479 -19.61 8.34 -11.10
C ALA A 479 -19.66 9.59 -10.22
N ALA A 480 -18.95 9.58 -9.09
CA ALA A 480 -18.72 10.76 -8.28
C ALA A 480 -17.31 10.78 -7.70
N SER A 481 -16.71 11.97 -7.64
CA SER A 481 -15.47 12.22 -6.93
C SER A 481 -15.69 11.97 -5.44
N ILE A 482 -14.74 11.32 -4.78
CA ILE A 482 -14.80 11.07 -3.34
C ILE A 482 -13.53 11.54 -2.66
N ASP A 483 -13.62 11.87 -1.38
CA ASP A 483 -12.45 12.04 -0.52
C ASP A 483 -12.03 10.67 0.05
N PRO A 484 -10.79 10.21 -0.18
CA PRO A 484 -10.34 8.92 0.32
C PRO A 484 -10.38 8.80 1.85
N ARG A 485 -10.35 9.93 2.59
CA ARG A 485 -10.42 9.95 4.06
C ARG A 485 -11.74 9.41 4.60
N TRP A 486 -12.81 9.43 3.80
CA TRP A 486 -14.10 8.86 4.18
C TRP A 486 -14.08 7.33 4.19
N ILE A 487 -13.23 6.72 3.35
CA ILE A 487 -13.26 5.27 3.10
C ILE A 487 -12.96 4.48 4.36
N GLU A 488 -11.89 4.84 5.09
CA GLU A 488 -11.46 4.08 6.28
C GLU A 488 -12.54 4.08 7.38
N GLY A 489 -13.15 5.23 7.66
CA GLY A 489 -14.19 5.36 8.68
C GLY A 489 -15.47 4.61 8.33
N LEU A 490 -15.86 4.61 7.05
CA LEU A 490 -17.08 3.92 6.59
C LEU A 490 -16.89 2.40 6.47
N ALA A 491 -15.68 1.95 6.10
CA ALA A 491 -15.34 0.53 5.99
C ALA A 491 -15.09 -0.13 7.35
N GLY A 492 -14.49 0.61 8.31
CA GLY A 492 -14.21 0.13 9.66
C GLY A 492 -13.32 -1.11 9.66
N ASP A 493 -13.81 -2.19 10.26
CA ASP A 493 -13.08 -3.47 10.39
C ASP A 493 -12.86 -4.21 9.06
N ARG A 494 -13.48 -3.74 7.96
CA ARG A 494 -13.25 -4.28 6.61
C ARG A 494 -11.91 -3.85 6.03
N CYS A 495 -11.30 -2.82 6.60
CA CYS A 495 -9.96 -2.40 6.26
C CYS A 495 -8.93 -3.40 6.80
N LYS A 496 -7.99 -3.81 5.95
CA LYS A 496 -6.80 -4.57 6.36
C LYS A 496 -5.65 -3.61 6.62
N ARG A 497 -5.06 -3.72 7.80
CA ARG A 497 -3.93 -2.90 8.25
C ARG A 497 -2.67 -3.74 8.20
N SER A 498 -1.61 -3.20 7.60
CA SER A 498 -0.26 -3.76 7.68
C SER A 498 0.69 -2.69 8.21
N TYR A 499 1.70 -3.13 8.95
CA TYR A 499 2.63 -2.25 9.63
C TYR A 499 4.04 -2.57 9.15
N HIS A 500 4.82 -1.52 8.88
CA HIS A 500 6.14 -1.61 8.29
C HIS A 500 7.11 -0.67 9.01
N SER A 501 8.41 -0.97 8.91
CA SER A 501 9.50 -0.15 9.43
C SER A 501 9.30 0.28 10.89
N PRO A 502 9.22 -0.66 11.86
CA PRO A 502 9.17 -0.32 13.27
C PRO A 502 10.50 0.33 13.67
N THR A 503 10.45 1.55 14.20
CA THR A 503 11.64 2.29 14.63
C THR A 503 11.41 2.93 15.99
N TRP A 504 12.46 2.93 16.82
CA TRP A 504 12.45 3.65 18.09
C TRP A 504 12.37 5.18 17.87
N ASP A 505 11.44 5.84 18.56
CA ASP A 505 11.37 7.30 18.60
C ASP A 505 12.07 7.82 19.86
N ALA A 506 13.32 8.26 19.71
CA ALA A 506 14.14 8.75 20.82
C ALA A 506 13.56 9.97 21.53
N GLU A 507 12.78 10.79 20.83
CA GLU A 507 12.20 12.02 21.38
C GLU A 507 11.01 11.71 22.31
N HIS A 508 10.14 10.78 21.89
CA HIS A 508 8.90 10.46 22.61
C HIS A 508 8.98 9.17 23.44
N GLY A 509 9.94 8.30 23.14
CA GLY A 509 10.27 7.12 23.93
C GLY A 509 9.34 5.94 23.71
N PHE A 510 8.91 5.69 22.48
CA PHE A 510 8.13 4.51 22.09
C PHE A 510 8.44 4.11 20.65
N VAL A 511 8.02 2.92 20.24
CA VAL A 511 8.24 2.45 18.86
C VAL A 511 7.13 2.94 17.94
N ARG A 512 7.52 3.65 16.88
CA ARG A 512 6.63 4.07 15.79
C ARG A 512 6.73 3.07 14.64
N ALA A 513 5.62 2.85 13.95
CA ALA A 513 5.61 2.11 12.69
C ALA A 513 4.84 2.88 11.63
N THR A 514 5.11 2.56 10.37
CA THR A 514 4.35 3.06 9.23
C THR A 514 3.21 2.09 8.93
N GLU A 515 1.98 2.56 9.12
CA GLU A 515 0.75 1.82 8.83
C GLU A 515 0.33 2.05 7.38
N ARG A 516 0.05 0.94 6.69
CA ARG A 516 -0.62 0.90 5.40
C ARG A 516 -2.01 0.30 5.59
N VAL A 517 -3.03 1.00 5.09
CA VAL A 517 -4.42 0.54 5.17
C VAL A 517 -4.90 0.21 3.76
N THR A 518 -5.48 -0.97 3.61
CA THR A 518 -6.04 -1.45 2.35
C THR A 518 -7.51 -1.84 2.50
N LEU A 519 -8.30 -1.58 1.45
CA LEU A 519 -9.69 -2.01 1.35
C LEU A 519 -9.88 -2.77 0.04
N PHE A 520 -10.28 -4.04 0.13
CA PHE A 520 -10.52 -4.92 -1.02
C PHE A 520 -9.35 -4.96 -2.04
N GLY A 521 -8.10 -4.84 -1.55
CA GLY A 521 -6.90 -4.83 -2.37
C GLY A 521 -6.45 -3.45 -2.85
N LEU A 522 -7.23 -2.40 -2.65
CA LEU A 522 -6.82 -1.01 -2.90
C LEU A 522 -6.13 -0.42 -1.69
N VAL A 523 -5.06 0.32 -1.90
CA VAL A 523 -4.39 1.11 -0.85
C VAL A 523 -5.16 2.39 -0.65
N ILE A 524 -5.69 2.60 0.56
CA ILE A 524 -6.43 3.83 0.91
C ILE A 524 -5.58 4.75 1.78
N VAL A 525 -4.64 4.19 2.55
CA VAL A 525 -3.62 4.92 3.30
C VAL A 525 -2.29 4.24 3.03
N GLU A 526 -1.35 4.96 2.44
CA GLU A 526 -0.07 4.39 2.02
C GLU A 526 0.96 4.32 3.15
N GLY A 527 1.03 5.36 3.99
CA GLY A 527 1.95 5.41 5.12
C GLY A 527 1.53 6.43 6.17
N ARG A 528 0.82 5.96 7.20
CA ARG A 528 0.48 6.76 8.40
C ARG A 528 1.37 6.33 9.55
N ARG A 529 2.05 7.28 10.21
CA ARG A 529 2.79 6.97 11.43
C ARG A 529 1.82 6.60 12.55
N CYS A 530 2.06 5.49 13.22
CA CYS A 530 1.25 5.00 14.33
C CYS A 530 2.12 4.54 15.50
N ASP A 531 1.52 4.51 16.70
CA ASP A 531 2.12 3.87 17.87
C ASP A 531 2.04 2.35 17.72
N TYR A 532 3.21 1.71 17.64
CA TYR A 532 3.31 0.28 17.41
C TYR A 532 3.27 -0.53 18.71
N SER A 533 3.35 0.13 19.87
CA SER A 533 3.52 -0.48 21.20
C SER A 533 2.38 -1.42 21.58
N ARG A 534 1.17 -1.20 21.04
CA ARG A 534 -0.02 -2.05 21.28
C ARG A 534 -0.24 -3.11 20.20
N ILE A 535 0.46 -3.01 19.08
CA ILE A 535 0.25 -3.87 17.91
C ILE A 535 1.16 -5.09 17.99
N GLU A 536 2.46 -4.88 18.17
CA GLU A 536 3.45 -5.95 18.40
C GLU A 536 4.29 -5.65 19.64
N PRO A 537 3.74 -5.86 20.86
CA PRO A 537 4.40 -5.46 22.10
C PRO A 537 5.79 -6.05 22.29
N ALA A 538 6.01 -7.29 21.83
CA ALA A 538 7.28 -8.00 21.94
C ALA A 538 8.38 -7.35 21.07
N VAL A 539 8.07 -7.00 19.83
CA VAL A 539 9.00 -6.28 18.94
C VAL A 539 9.32 -4.90 19.51
N CYS A 540 8.29 -4.20 20.03
CA CYS A 540 8.49 -2.90 20.63
C CYS A 540 9.37 -2.94 21.87
N ARG A 541 9.26 -4.00 22.68
CA ARG A 541 10.07 -4.21 23.86
C ARG A 541 11.54 -4.42 23.51
N ASP A 542 11.83 -5.28 22.53
CA ASP A 542 13.20 -5.52 22.07
C ASP A 542 13.87 -4.21 21.61
N LEU A 543 13.19 -3.45 20.75
CA LEU A 543 13.66 -2.15 20.27
C LEU A 543 13.79 -1.12 21.39
N PHE A 544 12.87 -1.11 22.35
CA PHE A 544 12.93 -0.24 23.52
C PHE A 544 14.17 -0.52 24.38
N ILE A 545 14.46 -1.79 24.65
CA ILE A 545 15.63 -2.18 25.45
C ILE A 545 16.90 -1.81 24.69
N ARG A 546 17.01 -2.22 23.42
CA ARG A 546 18.19 -1.97 22.57
C ARG A 546 18.48 -0.49 22.39
N HIS A 547 17.50 0.31 21.99
CA HIS A 547 17.74 1.72 21.70
C HIS A 547 17.62 2.60 22.95
N GLY A 548 16.55 2.40 23.72
CA GLY A 548 16.29 3.21 24.91
C GLY A 548 17.29 2.94 26.04
N LEU A 549 17.46 1.68 26.44
CA LEU A 549 18.24 1.35 27.65
C LEU A 549 19.70 1.01 27.39
N VAL A 550 20.02 0.46 26.22
CA VAL A 550 21.40 0.08 25.86
C VAL A 550 22.09 1.16 25.04
N ALA A 551 21.54 1.59 23.89
CA ALA A 551 22.16 2.62 23.07
C ALA A 551 22.19 3.98 23.78
N GLY A 552 21.13 4.30 24.55
CA GLY A 552 21.04 5.50 25.37
C GLY A 552 20.07 6.55 24.86
N ASP A 553 19.24 6.19 23.85
CA ASP A 553 18.22 7.05 23.25
C ASP A 553 16.96 7.15 24.14
N PHE A 554 17.13 7.28 25.45
CA PHE A 554 16.03 7.38 26.40
C PHE A 554 15.66 8.86 26.61
N PRO A 555 14.44 9.31 26.28
CA PRO A 555 14.06 10.70 26.52
C PRO A 555 13.96 10.94 28.02
N ARG A 556 14.60 11.99 28.55
CA ARG A 556 14.48 12.42 29.96
C ARG A 556 14.58 11.23 30.94
N PRO A 557 15.77 10.61 31.07
CA PRO A 557 15.94 9.39 31.86
C PRO A 557 15.74 9.66 33.36
N PRO A 558 14.94 8.81 34.05
CA PRO A 558 14.87 8.77 35.52
C PRO A 558 16.25 8.51 36.15
N PRO A 559 16.46 8.81 37.44
CA PRO A 559 17.76 8.69 38.11
C PRO A 559 18.45 7.34 37.86
N LEU A 560 17.74 6.22 38.10
CA LEU A 560 18.27 4.86 37.89
C LEU A 560 18.73 4.62 36.44
N VAL A 561 17.94 5.05 35.46
CA VAL A 561 18.27 4.87 34.04
C VAL A 561 19.47 5.74 33.68
N ARG A 562 19.53 6.97 34.19
CA ARG A 562 20.65 7.89 33.95
C ARG A 562 21.96 7.34 34.48
N GLU A 563 21.96 6.80 35.70
CA GLU A 563 23.13 6.18 36.33
C GLU A 563 23.63 4.99 35.49
N ASN A 564 22.72 4.16 34.96
CA ASN A 564 23.08 3.08 34.04
C ASN A 564 23.69 3.62 32.74
N LEU A 565 23.09 4.64 32.13
CA LEU A 565 23.58 5.23 30.87
C LEU A 565 24.95 5.90 31.04
N GLU A 566 25.20 6.56 32.17
CA GLU A 566 26.50 7.14 32.51
C GLU A 566 27.59 6.06 32.66
N LEU A 567 27.27 4.92 33.30
CA LEU A 567 28.17 3.78 33.39
C LEU A 567 28.48 3.19 32.00
N LEU A 568 27.45 2.98 31.17
CA LEU A 568 27.62 2.49 29.80
C LEU A 568 28.49 3.44 28.96
N ALA A 569 28.27 4.75 29.05
CA ALA A 569 29.10 5.75 28.39
C ALA A 569 30.57 5.70 28.87
N ALA A 570 30.80 5.55 30.18
CA ALA A 570 32.14 5.40 30.74
C ALA A 570 32.85 4.12 30.26
N ILE A 571 32.13 3.01 30.11
CA ILE A 571 32.68 1.75 29.57
C ILE A 571 33.03 1.92 28.09
N ARG A 572 32.13 2.48 27.27
CA ARG A 572 32.38 2.76 25.84
C ARG A 572 33.62 3.63 25.64
N LEU A 573 33.77 4.69 26.43
CA LEU A 573 34.95 5.55 26.40
C LEU A 573 36.25 4.80 26.73
N ARG A 574 36.20 3.79 27.62
CA ARG A 574 37.37 2.93 27.90
C ARG A 574 37.66 1.95 26.77
N GLU A 575 36.66 1.41 26.09
CA GLU A 575 36.86 0.57 24.91
C GLU A 575 37.55 1.34 23.78
N GLU A 576 37.10 2.58 23.53
CA GLU A 576 37.73 3.49 22.55
C GLU A 576 39.20 3.74 22.90
N LYS A 577 39.51 4.01 24.18
CA LYS A 577 40.90 4.16 24.65
C LYS A 577 41.77 2.91 24.43
N ARG A 578 41.17 1.70 24.47
CA ARG A 578 41.89 0.42 24.33
C ARG A 578 42.05 -0.06 22.88
N ARG A 579 41.49 0.63 21.87
CA ARG A 579 41.43 0.16 20.46
C ARG A 579 40.93 -1.28 20.33
N ARG A 580 40.03 -1.71 21.22
CA ARG A 580 39.42 -3.05 21.21
C ARG A 580 37.91 -2.89 21.32
N GLN A 581 37.29 -2.58 20.19
CA GLN A 581 35.84 -2.42 20.07
C GLN A 581 35.16 -3.78 20.30
N GLY A 582 34.21 -3.86 21.25
CA GLY A 582 33.35 -5.03 21.46
C GLY A 582 33.90 -6.15 22.35
N GLN A 583 34.87 -5.89 23.23
CA GLN A 583 35.39 -6.90 24.19
C GLN A 583 34.96 -6.66 25.65
N LEU A 584 34.59 -5.43 26.02
CA LEU A 584 34.16 -5.09 27.38
C LEU A 584 32.64 -4.93 27.48
N LEU A 585 31.98 -4.51 26.40
CA LEU A 585 30.53 -4.32 26.37
C LEU A 585 29.86 -5.29 25.37
N ASP A 586 29.27 -6.37 25.89
CA ASP A 586 28.40 -7.27 25.10
C ASP A 586 26.96 -6.71 25.13
N GLU A 587 26.54 -6.13 24.01
CA GLU A 587 25.19 -5.54 23.88
C GLU A 587 24.08 -6.59 23.99
N GLU A 588 24.27 -7.82 23.49
CA GLU A 588 23.27 -8.88 23.62
C GLU A 588 23.12 -9.32 25.08
N ARG A 589 24.24 -9.35 25.83
CA ARG A 589 24.20 -9.60 27.28
C ARG A 589 23.48 -8.48 28.03
N LEU A 590 23.63 -7.21 27.62
CA LEU A 590 22.89 -6.09 28.19
C LEU A 590 21.39 -6.16 27.88
N VAL A 591 21.04 -6.51 26.64
CA VAL A 591 19.64 -6.72 26.24
C VAL A 591 19.02 -7.83 27.08
N ALA A 592 19.68 -8.99 27.19
CA ALA A 592 19.22 -10.10 28.02
C ALA A 592 19.14 -9.73 29.51
N PHE A 593 20.06 -8.90 30.01
CA PHE A 593 20.05 -8.42 31.39
C PHE A 593 18.77 -7.63 31.70
N PHE A 594 18.41 -6.66 30.84
CA PHE A 594 17.22 -5.85 31.01
C PHE A 594 15.94 -6.65 30.73
N ASP A 595 15.93 -7.46 29.67
CA ASP A 595 14.77 -8.26 29.29
C ASP A 595 14.36 -9.26 30.38
N GLY A 596 15.33 -9.90 31.03
CA GLY A 596 15.06 -10.84 32.13
C GLY A 596 14.56 -10.21 33.43
N ARG A 597 14.58 -8.87 33.55
CA ARG A 597 14.25 -8.15 34.80
C ARG A 597 13.06 -7.20 34.66
N LEU A 598 12.80 -6.70 33.46
CA LEU A 598 11.65 -5.85 33.19
C LEU A 598 10.37 -6.70 33.11
N PRO A 599 9.24 -6.26 33.67
CA PRO A 599 7.95 -6.90 33.42
C PRO A 599 7.60 -6.95 31.93
N PRO A 600 6.85 -7.96 31.46
CA PRO A 600 6.64 -8.21 30.02
C PRO A 600 5.87 -7.12 29.28
N ASP A 601 5.07 -6.32 29.99
CA ASP A 601 4.27 -5.20 29.45
C ASP A 601 5.07 -3.89 29.28
N ILE A 602 6.31 -3.84 29.78
CA ILE A 602 7.17 -2.65 29.64
C ILE A 602 7.86 -2.66 28.28
N ASN A 603 7.42 -1.77 27.40
CA ASN A 603 7.95 -1.62 26.04
C ASN A 603 8.10 -0.14 25.59
N SER A 604 8.02 0.80 26.53
CA SER A 604 8.17 2.23 26.27
C SER A 604 8.73 2.97 27.48
N ALA A 605 9.26 4.16 27.24
CA ALA A 605 9.80 5.03 28.29
C ALA A 605 8.71 5.41 29.32
N ASP A 606 7.48 5.69 28.87
CA ASP A 606 6.38 6.04 29.78
C ASP A 606 5.95 4.86 30.65
N ALA A 607 5.85 3.65 30.06
CA ALA A 607 5.58 2.42 30.79
C ALA A 607 6.65 2.19 31.88
N LEU A 608 7.94 2.32 31.53
CA LEU A 608 9.03 2.16 32.51
C LEU A 608 8.96 3.19 33.63
N ARG A 609 8.75 4.48 33.32
CA ARG A 609 8.62 5.54 34.35
C ARG A 609 7.45 5.28 35.29
N THR A 610 6.34 4.82 34.75
CA THR A 610 5.15 4.51 35.56
C THR A 610 5.38 3.30 36.45
N TRP A 611 6.04 2.26 35.95
CA TRP A 611 6.42 1.10 36.73
C TRP A 611 7.43 1.44 37.83
N LEU A 612 8.51 2.18 37.52
CA LEU A 612 9.55 2.58 38.49
C LEU A 612 8.98 3.36 39.71
N ARG A 613 7.88 4.10 39.54
CA ARG A 613 7.22 4.83 40.64
C ARG A 613 6.44 3.94 41.61
N ARG A 614 6.06 2.74 41.17
CA ARG A 614 5.15 1.84 41.91
C ARG A 614 5.81 0.53 42.34
N ALA A 615 6.84 0.11 41.61
CA ALA A 615 7.51 -1.17 41.82
C ALA A 615 8.24 -1.21 43.17
N PRO A 616 8.32 -2.39 43.81
CA PRO A 616 9.13 -2.58 45.01
C PRO A 616 10.60 -2.22 44.77
N ARG A 617 11.26 -1.67 45.80
CA ARG A 617 12.68 -1.27 45.70
C ARG A 617 13.60 -2.41 45.27
N ALA A 618 13.31 -3.65 45.68
CA ALA A 618 14.10 -4.81 45.28
C ALA A 618 14.08 -5.05 43.76
N GLU A 619 12.95 -4.83 43.10
CA GLU A 619 12.81 -5.01 41.65
C GLU A 619 13.45 -3.86 40.87
N THR A 620 13.35 -2.62 41.37
CA THR A 620 13.98 -1.47 40.71
C THR A 620 15.50 -1.48 40.86
N GLU A 621 16.03 -1.88 42.02
CA GLU A 621 17.48 -2.04 42.23
C GLU A 621 18.06 -3.20 41.38
N ALA A 622 17.26 -4.21 41.04
CA ALA A 622 17.71 -5.30 40.18
C ALA A 622 18.10 -4.82 38.76
N LEU A 623 17.54 -3.72 38.28
CA LEU A 623 17.86 -3.10 36.98
C LEU A 623 19.13 -2.26 36.99
N ARG A 624 19.73 -2.00 38.16
CA ARG A 624 20.95 -1.21 38.29
C ARG A 624 22.15 -2.00 37.76
N LEU A 625 22.88 -1.41 36.81
CA LEU A 625 24.16 -1.95 36.37
C LEU A 625 25.22 -1.65 37.44
N LYS A 626 25.99 -2.66 37.85
CA LYS A 626 27.07 -2.50 38.82
C LYS A 626 28.42 -2.45 38.12
N PRO A 627 29.29 -1.47 38.42
CA PRO A 627 30.63 -1.37 37.82
C PRO A 627 31.40 -2.70 37.84
N ASP A 628 31.46 -3.37 38.99
CA ASP A 628 32.24 -4.61 39.18
C ASP A 628 31.75 -5.80 38.32
N GLU A 629 30.49 -5.79 37.86
CA GLU A 629 29.92 -6.86 37.02
C GLU A 629 30.20 -6.65 35.51
N TRP A 630 30.55 -5.42 35.12
CA TRP A 630 30.69 -4.97 33.73
C TRP A 630 32.05 -4.32 33.42
N MET A 631 32.90 -4.15 34.44
CA MET A 631 34.26 -3.64 34.32
C MET A 631 35.25 -4.70 34.82
N SER A 632 36.20 -5.11 33.98
CA SER A 632 37.33 -5.94 34.42
C SER A 632 38.44 -5.07 34.99
N ASP A 633 38.87 -5.36 36.22
CA ASP A 633 40.10 -4.80 36.81
C ASP A 633 41.33 -5.39 36.11
N ASP A 634 41.76 -4.74 35.04
CA ASP A 634 43.10 -4.93 34.48
C ASP A 634 43.80 -3.57 34.50
N ASP A 635 44.94 -3.51 35.22
CA ASP A 635 45.84 -2.38 35.50
C ASP A 635 46.51 -1.79 34.23
N ALA A 636 45.71 -1.47 33.21
CA ALA A 636 46.17 -0.98 31.92
C ALA A 636 46.48 0.53 31.89
N ALA A 637 46.20 1.27 32.97
CA ALA A 637 46.50 2.71 33.06
C ALA A 637 48.00 3.02 32.92
N ALA A 638 48.88 2.05 33.19
CA ALA A 638 50.33 2.22 33.07
C ALA A 638 50.83 2.36 31.62
N GLY A 639 50.09 1.86 30.62
CA GLY A 639 50.54 1.84 29.22
C GLY A 639 50.20 3.08 28.39
N PHE A 640 49.08 3.75 28.71
CA PHE A 640 48.57 4.92 27.98
C PHE A 640 48.29 6.06 28.97
N PRO A 641 49.33 6.77 29.43
CA PRO A 641 49.16 7.77 30.47
C PRO A 641 48.50 9.04 29.92
N ASP A 642 47.69 9.71 30.75
CA ASP A 642 47.10 11.02 30.41
C ASP A 642 48.18 12.13 30.34
N THR A 643 49.35 11.91 30.96
CA THR A 643 50.50 12.81 30.87
C THR A 643 51.82 12.05 30.72
N LEU A 644 52.70 12.53 29.84
CA LEU A 644 54.08 12.05 29.72
C LEU A 644 55.00 12.90 30.59
N ARG A 645 55.83 12.27 31.43
CA ARG A 645 56.76 12.95 32.31
C ARG A 645 58.15 13.06 31.69
N ILE A 646 58.69 14.28 31.60
CA ILE A 646 60.05 14.59 31.12
C ILE A 646 60.74 15.44 32.19
N GLY A 647 61.68 14.85 32.94
CA GLY A 647 62.23 15.49 34.14
C GLY A 647 61.13 15.75 35.19
N GLU A 648 60.93 17.04 35.53
CA GLU A 648 59.85 17.52 36.41
C GLU A 648 58.59 17.96 35.64
N ALA A 649 58.67 18.14 34.32
CA ALA A 649 57.56 18.60 33.49
C ALA A 649 56.61 17.46 33.08
N ARG A 650 55.35 17.82 32.82
CA ARG A 650 54.29 16.89 32.39
C ARG A 650 53.65 17.39 31.09
N LEU A 651 53.75 16.59 30.03
CA LEU A 651 53.12 16.85 28.74
C LEU A 651 51.75 16.15 28.69
N PRO A 652 50.64 16.84 28.43
CA PRO A 652 49.32 16.21 28.35
C PRO A 652 49.15 15.44 27.04
N LEU A 653 48.57 14.25 27.13
CA LEU A 653 48.32 13.37 26.01
C LEU A 653 46.81 13.11 25.85
N THR A 654 46.34 13.16 24.61
CA THR A 654 45.00 12.74 24.22
C THR A 654 45.07 11.62 23.18
N TYR A 655 44.09 10.72 23.22
CA TYR A 655 44.04 9.53 22.38
C TYR A 655 42.72 9.52 21.63
N ARG A 656 42.77 9.46 20.30
CA ARG A 656 41.59 9.33 19.44
C ARG A 656 41.76 8.15 18.49
N HIS A 657 40.66 7.46 18.21
CA HIS A 657 40.61 6.36 17.26
C HIS A 657 39.57 6.67 16.18
N ALA A 658 40.02 7.28 15.08
CA ALA A 658 39.17 7.73 13.99
C ALA A 658 39.88 7.47 12.66
N TYR A 659 39.68 6.28 12.10
CA TYR A 659 40.45 5.80 10.95
C TYR A 659 40.33 6.77 9.76
N GLY A 660 41.46 7.37 9.38
CA GLY A 660 41.53 8.32 8.26
C GLY A 660 41.30 9.79 8.64
N GLU A 661 41.00 10.12 9.90
CA GLU A 661 40.99 11.51 10.39
C GLU A 661 42.40 12.00 10.78
N ASP A 662 42.63 13.31 10.71
CA ASP A 662 43.96 13.89 10.95
C ASP A 662 44.42 13.79 12.42
N ASP A 663 43.53 13.66 13.39
CA ASP A 663 43.87 13.56 14.81
C ASP A 663 43.85 12.13 15.35
N ASP A 664 43.80 11.13 14.46
CA ASP A 664 43.92 9.71 14.81
C ASP A 664 45.28 9.39 15.47
N GLY A 665 45.25 8.68 16.59
CA GLY A 665 46.42 8.33 17.38
C GLY A 665 46.64 9.18 18.62
N ILE A 666 47.92 9.42 18.94
CA ILE A 666 48.35 10.14 20.14
C ILE A 666 48.57 11.61 19.78
N THR A 667 47.87 12.51 20.46
CA THR A 667 48.09 13.95 20.34
C THR A 667 48.69 14.51 21.63
N CYS A 668 49.77 15.28 21.51
CA CYS A 668 50.40 16.03 22.59
C CYS A 668 50.16 17.52 22.38
N THR A 669 49.46 18.16 23.31
CA THR A 669 49.10 19.58 23.23
C THR A 669 49.91 20.38 24.24
N VAL A 670 50.58 21.44 23.80
CA VAL A 670 51.40 22.30 24.68
C VAL A 670 51.13 23.77 24.41
N THR A 671 51.38 24.62 25.40
CA THR A 671 51.40 26.07 25.20
C THR A 671 52.70 26.52 24.52
N ARG A 672 52.75 27.79 24.06
CA ARG A 672 53.98 28.36 23.46
C ARG A 672 55.19 28.28 24.40
N GLU A 673 55.00 28.51 25.70
CA GLU A 673 56.06 28.49 26.72
C GLU A 673 56.62 27.07 26.92
N GLU A 674 55.77 26.06 26.76
CA GLU A 674 56.10 24.64 26.93
C GLU A 674 56.71 24.00 25.67
N ALA A 675 56.82 24.73 24.55
CA ALA A 675 57.33 24.20 23.28
C ALA A 675 58.73 23.56 23.38
N HIS A 676 59.57 24.07 24.30
CA HIS A 676 60.89 23.53 24.59
C HIS A 676 60.89 22.10 25.15
N LEU A 677 59.75 21.62 25.66
CA LEU A 677 59.58 20.25 26.15
C LEU A 677 59.34 19.24 25.03
N LEU A 678 58.83 19.68 23.87
CA LEU A 678 58.52 18.77 22.76
C LEU A 678 59.77 18.12 22.16
N ARG A 679 60.85 18.91 21.95
CA ARG A 679 62.14 18.39 21.46
C ARG A 679 62.83 17.46 22.45
N ARG A 680 62.42 17.48 23.73
CA ARG A 680 62.97 16.63 24.78
C ARG A 680 62.30 15.26 24.83
N TRP A 681 61.17 15.08 24.15
CA TRP A 681 60.55 13.78 23.99
C TRP A 681 61.15 13.05 22.79
N PRO A 682 61.75 11.86 22.97
CA PRO A 682 61.98 10.95 21.86
C PRO A 682 60.65 10.37 21.35
N ALA A 683 59.88 11.20 20.64
CA ALA A 683 58.50 10.94 20.25
C ALA A 683 58.36 9.73 19.30
N ASP A 684 59.45 9.33 18.64
CA ASP A 684 59.52 8.11 17.86
C ASP A 684 59.31 6.84 18.71
N TRP A 685 59.60 6.88 20.02
CA TRP A 685 59.37 5.77 20.95
C TRP A 685 57.92 5.63 21.43
N LEU A 686 57.04 6.60 21.14
CA LEU A 686 55.65 6.63 21.60
C LEU A 686 55.50 6.43 23.13
N VAL A 687 54.29 6.13 23.58
CA VAL A 687 54.00 5.67 24.95
C VAL A 687 54.09 4.13 25.04
N PRO A 688 54.34 3.55 26.23
CA PRO A 688 54.57 2.10 26.38
C PRO A 688 53.47 1.21 25.78
N GLY A 689 52.21 1.65 25.82
CA GLY A 689 51.07 0.92 25.26
C GLY A 689 51.00 0.92 23.74
N ALA A 690 51.57 1.93 23.07
CA ALA A 690 51.55 2.06 21.60
C ALA A 690 52.83 1.55 20.94
N LEU A 691 53.93 1.43 21.70
CA LEU A 691 55.22 0.95 21.21
C LEU A 691 55.19 -0.48 20.62
N PRO A 692 54.44 -1.47 21.18
CA PRO A 692 54.36 -2.82 20.60
C PRO A 692 53.86 -2.83 19.16
N GLU A 693 52.81 -2.06 18.86
CA GLU A 693 52.23 -1.97 17.53
C GLU A 693 53.21 -1.34 16.53
N LYS A 694 53.94 -0.31 16.97
CA LYS A 694 54.99 0.33 16.16
C LYS A 694 56.15 -0.62 15.88
N VAL A 695 56.64 -1.35 16.87
CA VAL A 695 57.70 -2.36 16.70
C VAL A 695 57.21 -3.48 15.76
N GLN A 696 55.99 -3.96 15.94
CA GLN A 696 55.39 -4.97 15.05
C GLN A 696 55.34 -4.50 13.59
N TRP A 697 54.90 -3.25 13.36
CA TRP A 697 54.90 -2.65 12.03
C TRP A 697 56.32 -2.59 11.44
N MET A 698 57.31 -2.16 12.23
CA MET A 698 58.70 -2.08 11.81
C MET A 698 59.27 -3.47 11.45
N LEU A 699 59.04 -4.48 12.28
CA LEU A 699 59.45 -5.87 11.99
C LEU A 699 58.75 -6.43 10.75
N GLY A 700 57.49 -6.06 10.52
CA GLY A 700 56.71 -6.43 9.35
C GLY A 700 57.33 -5.96 8.01
N ARG A 701 58.10 -4.87 8.02
CA ARG A 701 58.78 -4.31 6.84
C ARG A 701 60.06 -5.06 6.43
N LEU A 702 60.57 -5.94 7.28
CA LEU A 702 61.73 -6.76 6.94
C LEU A 702 61.41 -7.73 5.78
N ALA A 703 62.45 -8.09 5.00
CA ALA A 703 62.30 -9.04 3.91
C ALA A 703 61.77 -10.39 4.44
N ALA A 704 61.06 -11.15 3.61
CA ALA A 704 60.46 -12.42 4.03
C ALA A 704 61.51 -13.42 4.57
N SER A 705 62.73 -13.40 4.02
CA SER A 705 63.87 -14.20 4.50
C SER A 705 64.30 -13.80 5.92
N GLN A 706 64.30 -12.50 6.24
CA GLN A 706 64.68 -11.98 7.55
C GLN A 706 63.60 -12.25 8.60
N ARG A 707 62.30 -12.07 8.26
CA ARG A 707 61.19 -12.35 9.17
C ARG A 707 61.10 -13.82 9.59
N ARG A 708 61.47 -14.76 8.72
CA ARG A 708 61.54 -16.18 9.07
C ARG A 708 62.50 -16.47 10.23
N VAL A 709 63.58 -15.69 10.35
CA VAL A 709 64.59 -15.85 11.41
C VAL A 709 64.08 -15.34 12.77
N LEU A 710 63.11 -14.42 12.78
CA LEU A 710 62.56 -13.84 14.01
C LEU A 710 61.59 -14.77 14.75
N GLY A 711 61.01 -15.77 14.06
CA GLY A 711 59.96 -16.63 14.60
C GLY A 711 58.57 -15.98 14.57
N PRO A 712 57.63 -16.42 15.44
CA PRO A 712 56.31 -15.82 15.57
C PRO A 712 56.41 -14.33 15.89
N MET A 713 55.60 -13.50 15.22
CA MET A 713 55.70 -12.04 15.31
C MET A 713 55.52 -11.53 16.75
N ASP A 714 54.55 -12.07 17.48
CA ASP A 714 54.26 -11.62 18.85
C ASP A 714 55.41 -11.93 19.82
N GLU A 715 56.08 -13.08 19.65
CA GLU A 715 57.27 -13.43 20.41
C GLU A 715 58.47 -12.52 20.06
N ALA A 716 58.65 -12.24 18.77
CA ALA A 716 59.71 -11.35 18.30
C ALA A 716 59.54 -9.93 18.85
N VAL A 717 58.31 -9.40 18.81
CA VAL A 717 57.97 -8.09 19.40
C VAL A 717 58.23 -8.10 20.90
N SER A 718 57.76 -9.11 21.64
CA SER A 718 57.99 -9.22 23.09
C SER A 718 59.48 -9.25 23.46
N ARG A 719 60.29 -10.04 22.72
CA ARG A 719 61.76 -10.11 22.92
C ARG A 719 62.43 -8.77 22.64
N CYS A 720 62.04 -8.09 21.57
CA CYS A 720 62.55 -6.77 21.25
C CYS A 720 62.22 -5.77 22.37
N LEU A 721 60.95 -5.68 22.77
CA LEU A 721 60.50 -4.75 23.81
C LEU A 721 61.19 -4.99 25.17
N GLY A 722 61.46 -6.25 25.55
CA GLY A 722 62.17 -6.56 26.80
C GLY A 722 63.62 -6.06 26.85
N ARG A 723 64.27 -5.91 25.68
CA ARG A 723 65.68 -5.48 25.57
C ARG A 723 65.86 -4.04 25.12
N LEU A 724 64.89 -3.45 24.44
CA LEU A 724 64.92 -2.04 24.08
C LEU A 724 64.99 -1.16 25.34
N ARG A 725 65.80 -0.12 25.28
CA ARG A 725 65.96 0.89 26.34
C ARG A 725 65.67 2.25 25.76
N PRO A 726 64.47 2.81 26.02
CA PRO A 726 64.08 4.08 25.45
C PRO A 726 65.04 5.23 25.80
N GLY A 727 65.25 6.17 24.87
CA GLY A 727 65.87 7.48 25.16
C GLY A 727 67.37 7.63 24.92
N ARG A 728 68.09 6.56 24.57
CA ARG A 728 69.54 6.64 24.29
C ARG A 728 69.85 6.96 22.82
N GLU A 729 68.98 6.52 21.92
CA GLU A 729 69.11 6.71 20.48
C GLU A 729 67.73 6.56 19.81
N PRO A 730 67.57 6.97 18.54
CA PRO A 730 66.32 6.78 17.80
C PRO A 730 65.89 5.30 17.76
N LEU A 731 64.59 5.02 17.89
CA LEU A 731 64.01 3.67 17.93
C LEU A 731 64.45 2.84 16.73
N ALA A 732 64.52 3.42 15.54
CA ALA A 732 65.01 2.76 14.34
C ALA A 732 66.44 2.23 14.52
N LYS A 733 67.33 3.05 15.08
CA LYS A 733 68.73 2.66 15.30
C LYS A 733 68.85 1.62 16.41
N ALA A 734 68.15 1.82 17.53
CA ALA A 734 68.09 0.87 18.64
C ALA A 734 67.56 -0.50 18.19
N LEU A 735 66.49 -0.52 17.39
CA LEU A 735 65.88 -1.76 16.89
C LEU A 735 66.78 -2.44 15.86
N ALA A 736 67.42 -1.69 14.94
CA ALA A 736 68.36 -2.25 13.98
C ALA A 736 69.57 -2.90 14.66
N GLY A 737 70.15 -2.24 15.66
CA GLY A 737 71.23 -2.80 16.48
C GLY A 737 70.80 -4.06 17.22
N LEU A 738 69.62 -4.03 17.82
CA LEU A 738 69.06 -5.16 18.55
C LEU A 738 68.76 -6.36 17.65
N LEU A 739 68.28 -6.12 16.43
CA LEU A 739 68.02 -7.15 15.42
C LEU A 739 69.32 -7.82 14.94
N GLN A 740 70.37 -7.03 14.76
CA GLN A 740 71.68 -7.55 14.41
C GLN A 740 72.28 -8.38 15.55
N GLU A 741 72.19 -7.90 16.80
CA GLU A 741 72.75 -8.58 17.98
C GLU A 741 71.97 -9.84 18.35
N THR A 742 70.64 -9.78 18.35
CA THR A 742 69.77 -10.86 18.87
C THR A 742 69.44 -11.90 17.81
N PHE A 743 69.25 -11.48 16.55
CA PHE A 743 68.77 -12.34 15.47
C PHE A 743 69.75 -12.44 14.29
N GLY A 744 70.88 -11.74 14.33
CA GLY A 744 71.85 -11.70 13.22
C GLY A 744 71.33 -10.99 11.96
N VAL A 745 70.25 -10.21 12.08
CA VAL A 745 69.57 -9.57 10.94
C VAL A 745 70.14 -8.18 10.71
N ARG A 746 70.85 -7.99 9.59
CA ARG A 746 71.26 -6.65 9.12
C ARG A 746 70.08 -5.90 8.52
N VAL A 747 69.80 -4.73 9.07
CA VAL A 747 68.78 -3.80 8.55
C VAL A 747 69.47 -2.78 7.66
N ALA A 748 68.92 -2.53 6.47
CA ALA A 748 69.42 -1.50 5.57
C ALA A 748 69.03 -0.10 6.07
N ASP A 749 69.90 0.88 5.86
CA ASP A 749 69.61 2.28 6.18
C ASP A 749 68.36 2.76 5.44
N GLY A 750 67.48 3.48 6.13
CA GLY A 750 66.25 4.02 5.56
C GLY A 750 65.11 3.01 5.36
N LEU A 751 65.21 1.78 5.89
CA LEU A 751 64.13 0.77 5.78
C LEU A 751 62.77 1.24 6.34
N TRP A 752 62.79 2.12 7.34
CA TRP A 752 61.59 2.62 8.02
C TRP A 752 61.40 4.12 7.80
N PRO A 753 61.02 4.57 6.60
CA PRO A 753 60.74 5.99 6.36
C PRO A 753 59.47 6.42 7.09
N GLU A 754 59.55 7.47 7.91
CA GLU A 754 58.42 7.96 8.72
C GLU A 754 57.19 8.34 7.89
N ALA A 755 57.39 8.83 6.66
CA ALA A 755 56.31 9.20 5.75
C ALA A 755 55.42 8.02 5.33
N GLN A 756 55.92 6.78 5.40
CA GLN A 756 55.13 5.58 5.08
C GLN A 756 54.53 4.91 6.32
N MET A 757 54.80 5.44 7.52
CA MET A 757 54.28 4.91 8.75
C MET A 757 52.81 5.34 8.90
N PRO A 758 51.90 4.43 9.31
CA PRO A 758 50.52 4.79 9.63
C PRO A 758 50.46 6.02 10.56
N PRO A 759 49.60 7.01 10.29
CA PRO A 759 49.56 8.26 11.05
C PRO A 759 49.42 8.05 12.56
N HIS A 760 48.70 7.01 12.98
CA HIS A 760 48.43 6.70 14.38
C HIS A 760 49.61 6.08 15.14
N LEU A 761 50.71 5.73 14.45
CA LEU A 761 52.00 5.28 15.01
C LEU A 761 53.04 6.40 15.11
N ARG A 762 52.59 7.64 14.85
CA ARG A 762 53.36 8.88 15.01
C ARG A 762 52.60 9.81 15.95
N VAL A 763 53.34 10.51 16.80
CA VAL A 763 52.76 11.52 17.68
C VAL A 763 52.34 12.71 16.84
N ARG A 764 51.13 13.22 17.10
CA ARG A 764 50.67 14.51 16.62
C ARG A 764 50.95 15.57 17.67
N PHE A 765 51.60 16.66 17.28
CA PHE A 765 51.89 17.79 18.14
C PHE A 765 50.91 18.93 17.86
N VAL A 766 50.47 19.60 18.91
CA VAL A 766 49.63 20.80 18.82
C VAL A 766 50.21 21.87 19.73
N VAL A 767 50.48 23.05 19.18
CA VAL A 767 50.87 24.23 19.96
C VAL A 767 49.68 25.17 20.04
N VAL A 768 49.29 25.58 21.25
CA VAL A 768 48.15 26.46 21.49
C VAL A 768 48.57 27.83 22.03
N ASP A 769 47.72 28.83 21.84
CA ASP A 769 47.81 30.14 22.48
C ASP A 769 47.25 30.12 23.93
N GLU A 770 47.31 31.27 24.62
CA GLU A 770 46.81 31.44 26.00
C GLU A 770 45.30 31.16 26.15
N LYS A 771 44.54 31.17 25.04
CA LYS A 771 43.10 30.89 25.02
C LYS A 771 42.79 29.43 24.65
N GLY A 772 43.81 28.61 24.41
CA GLY A 772 43.67 27.21 24.00
C GLY A 772 43.40 27.02 22.50
N THR A 773 43.58 28.05 21.67
CA THR A 773 43.39 27.96 20.22
C THR A 773 44.66 27.39 19.57
N ALA A 774 44.50 26.42 18.67
CA ALA A 774 45.63 25.81 17.96
C ALA A 774 46.30 26.81 17.01
N LEU A 775 47.60 27.06 17.24
CA LEU A 775 48.47 27.89 16.40
C LEU A 775 49.05 27.07 15.24
N ALA A 776 49.47 25.84 15.52
CA ALA A 776 49.90 24.87 14.54
C ALA A 776 49.65 23.45 15.06
N ALA A 777 49.43 22.51 14.13
CA ALA A 777 49.23 21.11 14.46
C ALA A 777 49.75 20.21 13.33
N GLY A 778 50.40 19.10 13.70
CA GLY A 778 50.97 18.19 12.72
C GLY A 778 51.81 17.09 13.35
N ARG A 779 52.30 16.16 12.53
CA ARG A 779 53.14 15.03 12.98
C ARG A 779 54.64 15.21 12.68
N ASP A 780 54.99 16.32 12.04
CA ASP A 780 56.36 16.76 11.84
C ASP A 780 56.66 17.88 12.84
N LEU A 781 57.48 17.58 13.85
CA LEU A 781 57.72 18.50 14.96
C LEU A 781 58.31 19.83 14.46
N GLU A 782 59.26 19.77 13.52
CA GLU A 782 59.94 20.96 13.03
C GLU A 782 59.03 21.86 12.19
N SER A 783 58.11 21.31 11.39
CA SER A 783 57.07 22.08 10.72
C SER A 783 56.15 22.77 11.72
N VAL A 784 55.69 22.03 12.74
CA VAL A 784 54.77 22.57 13.77
C VAL A 784 55.42 23.71 14.55
N LEU A 785 56.68 23.57 14.97
CA LEU A 785 57.39 24.64 15.68
C LEU A 785 57.59 25.90 14.82
N ARG A 786 57.82 25.72 13.52
CA ARG A 786 57.98 26.81 12.54
C ARG A 786 56.67 27.54 12.29
N GLU A 787 55.59 26.80 12.06
CA GLU A 787 54.25 27.35 11.83
C GLU A 787 53.71 28.08 13.07
N ALA A 788 53.97 27.55 14.27
CA ALA A 788 53.60 28.21 15.53
C ALA A 788 54.51 29.40 15.91
N GLY A 789 55.61 29.65 15.18
CA GLY A 789 56.54 30.73 15.46
C GLY A 789 57.26 30.59 16.82
N VAL A 790 57.58 29.36 17.23
CA VAL A 790 58.19 29.04 18.54
C VAL A 790 59.52 28.30 18.41
N VAL A 791 60.16 28.31 17.23
CA VAL A 791 61.44 27.61 16.98
C VAL A 791 62.54 28.05 17.95
N GLU A 792 62.70 29.36 18.19
CA GLU A 792 63.70 29.88 19.14
C GLU A 792 63.37 29.50 20.59
N MET A 793 62.09 29.55 20.97
CA MET A 793 61.63 29.12 22.30
C MET A 793 61.86 27.63 22.52
N ALA A 794 61.66 26.82 21.47
CA ALA A 794 61.93 25.38 21.50
C ALA A 794 63.42 25.03 21.53
N ALA A 795 64.30 25.96 21.16
CA ALA A 795 65.74 25.84 21.25
C ALA A 795 66.31 26.26 22.63
N ALA A 796 65.45 26.69 23.57
CA ALA A 796 65.90 27.14 24.88
C ALA A 796 66.55 26.00 25.72
N PRO A 797 67.65 26.28 26.45
CA PRO A 797 68.43 25.27 27.15
C PRO A 797 67.67 24.69 28.36
N ALA A 798 68.03 23.47 28.77
CA ALA A 798 67.54 22.90 30.02
C ALA A 798 68.19 23.59 31.24
N ALA A 799 67.40 23.83 32.29
CA ALA A 799 67.92 24.28 33.58
C ALA A 799 68.94 23.25 34.11
N GLY A 800 70.17 23.68 34.41
CA GLY A 800 71.30 22.82 34.82
C GLY A 800 72.55 22.86 33.92
N ALA A 801 72.57 23.69 32.87
CA ALA A 801 73.68 23.80 31.90
C ALA A 801 74.86 24.73 32.33
N GLU A 802 74.83 25.28 33.55
CA GLU A 802 75.79 26.30 34.02
C GLU A 802 77.29 25.97 33.84
N PRO A 803 77.77 24.72 33.98
CA PRO A 803 79.19 24.40 33.76
C PRO A 803 79.65 24.47 32.29
N TRP A 804 78.71 24.40 31.35
CA TRP A 804 78.96 24.30 29.91
C TRP A 804 78.59 25.58 29.16
N TRP A 805 78.44 26.68 29.90
CA TRP A 805 78.05 27.99 29.41
C TRP A 805 79.11 29.01 29.79
N GLN A 806 80.00 29.32 28.86
CA GLN A 806 81.03 30.36 29.02
C GLN A 806 81.02 31.28 27.81
N ASP A 807 81.16 32.59 28.05
CA ASP A 807 81.19 33.62 27.02
C ASP A 807 82.52 34.35 26.99
N GLY A 808 82.84 34.95 25.84
CA GLY A 808 84.02 35.80 25.69
C GLY A 808 85.34 35.04 25.73
N LEU A 809 85.35 33.75 25.38
CA LEU A 809 86.58 32.95 25.36
C LEU A 809 87.46 33.45 24.20
N VAL A 810 88.52 34.17 24.56
CA VAL A 810 89.59 34.61 23.63
C VAL A 810 90.84 33.73 23.73
N ALA A 811 90.85 32.77 24.65
CA ALA A 811 91.88 31.76 24.84
C ALA A 811 91.25 30.45 25.35
N TRP A 812 91.90 29.31 25.12
CA TRP A 812 91.36 27.99 25.48
C TRP A 812 91.38 27.75 27.00
N THR A 813 90.28 28.08 27.68
CA THR A 813 90.12 27.93 29.14
C THR A 813 88.98 26.98 29.55
N CYS A 814 88.28 26.37 28.59
CA CYS A 814 87.09 25.53 28.80
C CYS A 814 87.36 24.03 29.02
N GLY A 815 88.63 23.59 29.07
CA GLY A 815 88.99 22.19 29.33
C GLY A 815 88.80 21.25 28.12
N SER A 816 88.64 19.94 28.38
CA SER A 816 88.35 18.92 27.37
C SER A 816 86.85 18.82 27.10
N LEU A 817 86.44 18.95 25.85
CA LEU A 817 85.04 18.80 25.43
C LEU A 817 84.72 17.32 25.16
N PRO A 818 83.88 16.66 25.97
CA PRO A 818 83.45 15.30 25.69
C PRO A 818 82.50 15.27 24.47
N GLU A 819 82.46 14.17 23.73
CA GLU A 819 81.55 14.03 22.55
C GLU A 819 80.08 14.22 22.93
N GLN A 820 79.69 13.92 24.17
CA GLN A 820 78.34 14.12 24.67
C GLN A 820 78.34 14.25 26.19
N VAL A 821 77.38 15.01 26.73
CA VAL A 821 77.14 15.17 28.17
C VAL A 821 75.70 14.78 28.51
N ASP A 822 75.54 13.99 29.56
CA ASP A 822 74.23 13.71 30.14
C ASP A 822 73.98 14.71 31.27
N VAL A 823 72.98 15.58 31.09
CA VAL A 823 72.56 16.57 32.10
C VAL A 823 71.26 16.17 32.80
N GLY A 824 70.76 14.95 32.57
CA GLY A 824 69.53 14.45 33.18
C GLY A 824 69.71 13.90 34.60
N ARG A 825 68.81 14.24 35.53
CA ARG A 825 68.54 13.45 36.73
C ARG A 825 67.14 12.81 36.65
N ALA A 826 67.12 11.47 36.66
CA ALA A 826 65.97 10.56 36.79
C ALA A 826 64.90 10.55 35.67
N GLY A 827 64.96 9.51 34.82
CA GLY A 827 63.84 9.01 34.02
C GLY A 827 64.20 8.69 32.56
N TRP A 828 64.65 9.71 31.82
CA TRP A 828 65.18 9.60 30.45
C TRP A 828 66.54 10.30 30.42
N PRO A 829 67.61 9.71 29.85
CA PRO A 829 68.92 10.37 29.76
C PRO A 829 68.81 11.59 28.85
N LEU A 830 69.39 12.72 29.26
CA LEU A 830 69.26 13.99 28.54
C LEU A 830 70.63 14.34 27.95
N VAL A 831 70.88 13.80 26.76
CA VAL A 831 72.16 13.90 26.06
C VAL A 831 72.23 15.21 25.30
N ASN A 832 73.25 16.02 25.57
CA ASN A 832 73.60 17.23 24.80
C ASN A 832 75.06 17.17 24.34
N TYR A 833 75.39 18.00 23.36
CA TYR A 833 76.69 18.04 22.69
C TYR A 833 77.38 19.38 22.99
N PRO A 834 78.50 19.40 23.74
CA PRO A 834 79.21 20.64 24.02
C PRO A 834 80.06 21.08 22.83
N ALA A 835 79.87 22.31 22.35
CA ALA A 835 80.65 22.89 21.27
C ALA A 835 80.93 24.39 21.47
N LEU A 836 81.92 24.88 20.72
CA LEU A 836 82.29 26.30 20.72
C LEU A 836 81.57 27.02 19.58
N GLN A 837 80.74 27.99 19.93
CA GLN A 837 80.05 28.86 19.00
C GLN A 837 80.88 30.12 18.74
N ASP A 838 81.18 30.38 17.47
CA ASP A 838 81.89 31.59 17.07
C ASP A 838 81.03 32.86 17.26
N GLN A 839 81.58 33.88 17.92
CA GLN A 839 80.98 35.20 18.13
C GLN A 839 81.80 36.31 17.44
N GLY A 840 82.68 35.96 16.50
CA GLY A 840 83.51 36.85 15.71
C GLY A 840 84.82 37.24 16.41
N ALA A 841 84.76 38.00 17.51
CA ALA A 841 85.95 38.43 18.26
C ALA A 841 86.33 37.50 19.43
N SER A 842 85.48 36.51 19.73
CA SER A 842 85.64 35.51 20.80
C SER A 842 84.74 34.30 20.48
N VAL A 843 84.87 33.20 21.23
CA VAL A 843 83.96 32.05 21.14
C VAL A 843 83.18 31.85 22.45
N SER A 844 82.01 31.22 22.34
CA SER A 844 81.14 30.86 23.45
C SER A 844 81.07 29.34 23.59
N LEU A 845 81.30 28.78 24.77
CA LEU A 845 80.96 27.39 25.05
C LEU A 845 79.44 27.26 25.24
N ARG A 846 78.82 26.34 24.49
CA ARG A 846 77.38 26.06 24.53
C ARG A 846 77.11 24.56 24.45
N LEU A 847 75.92 24.17 24.89
CA LEU A 847 75.36 22.83 24.69
C LEU A 847 74.32 22.87 23.57
N PHE A 848 74.44 21.95 22.63
CA PHE A 848 73.51 21.76 21.53
C PHE A 848 72.73 20.46 21.70
N ALA A 849 71.49 20.45 21.24
CA ALA A 849 70.63 19.27 21.29
C ALA A 849 70.91 18.29 20.13
N ASP A 850 71.59 18.75 19.07
CA ASP A 850 71.88 17.99 17.84
C ASP A 850 73.39 17.94 17.59
N PRO A 851 74.00 16.75 17.39
CA PRO A 851 75.43 16.62 17.09
C PRO A 851 75.85 17.23 15.76
N ALA A 852 74.93 17.51 14.83
CA ALA A 852 75.26 18.19 13.58
C ALA A 852 75.32 19.72 13.75
N GLN A 853 74.69 20.25 14.79
CA GLN A 853 74.75 21.67 15.15
C GLN A 853 75.93 22.01 16.06
N ALA A 854 76.32 21.06 16.92
CA ALA A 854 77.57 21.07 17.66
C ALA A 854 78.78 20.88 16.74
#